data_AF-A0A1X7S3S9-F1
#
_entry.id   AF-A0A1X7S3S9-F1
#
_cell.length_a   1.000
_cell.length_b   1.000
_cell.length_c   1.000
_cell.angle_alpha   90.00
_cell.angle_beta   90.00
_cell.angle_gamma   90.00
#
_symmetry.space_group_name_H-M   'P 1'
#
loop_
_entity.id
_entity.type
_entity.pdbx_description
1 polymer ?
#
loop_
_entity_poly.entity_id
_entity_poly.type
_entity_poly.pdbx_seq_one_letter_code
_entity_poly.pdbx_strand_id
1 'polypeptide(L)'
;MDDLPDELIANICRFCTEPEIKALRLAGSRKIQRVADEHLFTEVVVFMNRVSLEACRGLAAHDIFSKTVDNLWIQADRPKKMTYKEWSKNKRPYLDPATRDRIRESATRIMGTDSQVPMEERFAVIRAESREIRAEAERAMSALTQEQLRNRYTHSVRLARESTQIHDDGSLMQCFRDILAQCPNVKSVDLTLGHHLRVSTAGDNIGFRKGMVQPFGDITEYDSGVHVMGDLVLAASDVGFKPRVLNLGCVSHFVFMREDLVGYAEKLRDFFENLEELTWEFLVPVYGENYTLDFRAFDDVLADIHESKNLVSLLSAASGLKQLRLDLPHHADGHGVPLLSRVVGLTTWQHLAKLNIANFETFPEHLTDLLLRHKQTLKLVQLGAVALSGGVWLECFKALAGRLPHVEAFELRGRFDEEDGETFHTAFSSIRKNFPNSSRNFSPMSNTWSGESTTMPRWAALVSLMEHTTKLQHLCLDLPDYTNGDNVTLQDIVGGTTWRYLTHLDIANFEAKPDDLTDLLIRHRDTLTCVKLGTVCLQTGTWPECFESFAGKLPKIEQFEFRSRFSDDTIGESFLWFGWPHEKQNNARGEEVRKFIITGGEECPTIRYQHEEGESTSEHRSEGNDEDGNDDREGDEDDDEA
;
A
#
# COMPACT_ATOMS: atom_id res chain seq x y z
N MET A 1 -5.48 8.34 39.84
CA MET A 1 -6.27 7.54 38.89
C MET A 1 -7.33 6.70 39.58
N ASP A 2 -7.09 6.18 40.79
CA ASP A 2 -8.06 5.31 41.48
C ASP A 2 -9.43 5.96 41.77
N ASP A 3 -9.44 7.28 41.95
CA ASP A 3 -10.65 8.08 42.18
C ASP A 3 -11.47 8.34 40.90
N LEU A 4 -10.94 8.04 39.71
CA LEU A 4 -11.65 8.23 38.45
C LEU A 4 -12.70 7.12 38.24
N PRO A 5 -13.90 7.41 37.73
CA PRO A 5 -14.85 6.39 37.27
C PRO A 5 -14.23 5.44 36.24
N ASP A 6 -14.73 4.20 36.17
CA ASP A 6 -14.21 3.18 35.25
C ASP A 6 -14.27 3.67 33.79
N GLU A 7 -15.29 4.45 33.42
CA GLU A 7 -15.46 5.01 32.07
C GLU A 7 -14.35 6.01 31.71
N LEU A 8 -13.87 6.79 32.68
CA LEU A 8 -12.77 7.73 32.45
C LEU A 8 -11.44 6.99 32.35
N ILE A 9 -11.23 5.93 33.13
CA ILE A 9 -10.04 5.08 33.02
C ILE A 9 -10.03 4.36 31.67
N ALA A 10 -11.17 3.83 31.22
CA ALA A 10 -11.31 3.20 29.91
C ALA A 10 -11.03 4.18 28.77
N ASN A 11 -11.54 5.41 28.87
CA ASN A 11 -11.23 6.47 27.91
C ASN A 11 -9.73 6.82 27.89
N ILE A 12 -9.04 6.87 29.04
CA ILE A 12 -7.59 7.05 29.08
C ILE A 12 -6.88 5.89 28.38
N CYS A 13 -7.25 4.64 28.71
CA CYS A 13 -6.67 3.45 28.10
C CYS A 13 -6.82 3.41 26.57
N ARG A 14 -7.91 3.96 26.01
CA ARG A 14 -8.08 4.09 24.55
C ARG A 14 -7.02 4.97 23.87
N PHE A 15 -6.37 5.87 24.60
CA PHE A 15 -5.30 6.72 24.08
C PHE A 15 -3.90 6.22 24.46
N CYS A 16 -3.80 5.11 25.21
CA CYS A 16 -2.53 4.51 25.60
C CYS A 16 -2.03 3.51 24.55
N THR A 17 -0.72 3.45 24.39
CA THR A 17 0.00 2.42 23.65
C THR A 17 0.05 1.10 24.43
N GLU A 18 0.33 -0.03 23.76
CA GLU A 18 0.44 -1.35 24.42
C GLU A 18 1.44 -1.35 25.60
N PRO A 19 2.66 -0.74 25.51
CA PRO A 19 3.57 -0.63 26.65
C PRO A 19 2.97 0.18 27.82
N GLU A 20 2.26 1.27 27.53
CA GLU A 20 1.60 2.08 28.55
C GLU A 20 0.46 1.31 29.23
N ILE A 21 -0.35 0.56 28.47
CA ILE A 21 -1.35 -0.34 29.03
C ILE A 21 -0.70 -1.39 29.95
N LYS A 22 0.41 -2.01 29.53
CA LYS A 22 1.16 -2.94 30.39
C LYS A 22 1.68 -2.27 31.66
N ALA A 23 2.19 -1.05 31.57
CA ALA A 23 2.63 -0.29 32.74
C ALA A 23 1.46 0.04 33.68
N LEU A 24 0.30 0.44 33.14
CA LEU A 24 -0.92 0.70 33.90
C LEU A 24 -1.40 -0.53 34.66
N ARG A 25 -1.33 -1.71 34.03
CA ARG A 25 -1.66 -2.99 34.69
C ARG A 25 -0.74 -3.30 35.86
N LEU A 26 0.52 -2.85 35.81
CA LEU A 26 1.53 -3.07 36.85
C LEU A 26 1.54 -1.96 37.92
N ALA A 27 0.76 -0.89 37.76
CA ALA A 27 0.77 0.29 38.65
C ALA A 27 0.15 0.06 40.05
N GLY A 28 -0.18 -1.19 40.42
CA GLY A 28 -0.56 -1.58 41.79
C GLY A 28 -2.04 -1.42 42.18
N SER A 29 -2.87 -0.80 41.34
CA SER A 29 -4.32 -0.68 41.56
C SER A 29 -5.11 -1.78 40.86
N ARG A 30 -5.89 -2.55 41.63
CA ARG A 30 -6.77 -3.59 41.07
C ARG A 30 -7.83 -3.03 40.12
N LYS A 31 -8.29 -1.80 40.37
CA LYS A 31 -9.31 -1.14 39.54
C LYS A 31 -8.72 -0.77 38.17
N ILE A 32 -7.56 -0.11 38.18
CA ILE A 32 -6.84 0.25 36.95
C ILE A 32 -6.45 -1.00 36.19
N GLN A 33 -5.94 -2.03 36.87
CA GLN A 33 -5.57 -3.29 36.25
C GLN A 33 -6.76 -3.93 35.52
N ARG A 34 -7.93 -4.03 36.17
CA ARG A 34 -9.13 -4.60 35.56
C ARG A 34 -9.55 -3.85 34.30
N VAL A 35 -9.58 -2.52 34.33
CA VAL A 35 -9.96 -1.72 33.16
C VAL A 35 -8.89 -1.81 32.06
N ALA A 36 -7.61 -1.73 32.42
CA ALA A 36 -6.51 -1.84 31.46
C ALA A 36 -6.40 -3.23 30.82
N ASP A 37 -6.77 -4.31 31.53
CA ASP A 37 -6.87 -5.66 30.97
C ASP A 37 -7.85 -5.70 29.78
N GLU A 38 -8.93 -4.92 29.82
CA GLU A 38 -9.93 -4.85 28.74
C GLU A 38 -9.40 -4.17 27.46
N HIS A 39 -8.28 -3.46 27.56
CA HIS A 39 -7.65 -2.72 26.45
C HIS A 39 -6.34 -3.36 25.97
N LEU A 40 -5.87 -4.44 26.59
CA LEU A 40 -4.57 -5.02 26.28
C LEU A 40 -4.55 -5.78 24.95
N PHE A 41 -5.60 -6.53 24.64
CA PHE A 41 -5.70 -7.34 23.43
C PHE A 41 -7.02 -7.05 22.71
N THR A 42 -6.96 -6.19 21.70
CA THR A 42 -8.08 -5.94 20.78
C THR A 42 -8.04 -6.85 19.56
N GLU A 43 -6.90 -7.50 19.31
CA GLU A 43 -6.70 -8.37 18.14
C GLU A 43 -6.08 -9.71 18.56
N VAL A 44 -6.46 -10.80 17.87
CA VAL A 44 -5.75 -12.09 17.93
C VAL A 44 -4.90 -12.23 16.68
N VAL A 45 -3.60 -12.47 16.85
CA VAL A 45 -2.67 -12.65 15.73
C VAL A 45 -2.26 -14.11 15.61
N VAL A 46 -2.66 -14.74 14.52
CA VAL A 46 -2.34 -16.14 14.20
C VAL A 46 -1.16 -16.19 13.23
N PHE A 47 -0.10 -16.89 13.63
CA PHE A 47 1.05 -17.22 12.79
C PHE A 47 1.07 -18.71 12.43
N MET A 48 1.67 -19.04 11.28
CA MET A 48 1.74 -20.42 10.75
C MET A 48 2.78 -21.30 11.48
N ASN A 49 2.65 -21.43 12.81
CA ASN A 49 3.43 -22.36 13.63
C ASN A 49 2.64 -22.79 14.89
N ARG A 50 2.95 -23.97 15.43
CA ARG A 50 2.15 -24.57 16.52
C ARG A 50 2.16 -23.77 17.81
N VAL A 51 3.27 -23.10 18.13
CA VAL A 51 3.38 -22.24 19.32
C VAL A 51 2.36 -21.10 19.24
N SER A 52 2.16 -20.53 18.05
CA SER A 52 1.14 -19.50 17.84
C SER A 52 -0.27 -20.04 18.00
N LEU A 53 -0.57 -21.22 17.44
CA LEU A 53 -1.91 -21.81 17.54
C LEU A 53 -2.28 -22.11 19.00
N GLU A 54 -1.34 -22.62 19.78
CA GLU A 54 -1.52 -22.87 21.21
C GLU A 54 -1.75 -21.58 22.00
N ALA A 55 -0.98 -20.52 21.71
CA ALA A 55 -1.17 -19.22 22.34
C ALA A 55 -2.55 -18.62 22.00
N CYS A 56 -3.01 -18.75 20.75
CA CYS A 56 -4.32 -18.27 20.32
C CYS A 56 -5.46 -19.04 21.00
N ARG A 57 -5.33 -20.36 21.17
CA ARG A 57 -6.28 -21.17 21.95
C ARG A 57 -6.33 -20.73 23.41
N GLY A 58 -5.18 -20.46 24.02
CA GLY A 58 -5.11 -19.95 25.39
C GLY A 58 -5.80 -18.59 25.55
N LEU A 59 -5.66 -17.70 24.56
CA LEU A 59 -6.34 -16.41 24.53
C LEU A 59 -7.84 -16.55 24.33
N ALA A 60 -8.29 -17.40 23.39
CA ALA A 60 -9.69 -17.68 23.15
C ALA A 60 -10.40 -18.25 24.41
N ALA A 61 -9.70 -19.08 25.17
CA ALA A 61 -10.20 -19.64 26.43
C ALA A 61 -10.13 -18.69 27.65
N HIS A 62 -9.55 -17.50 27.50
CA HIS A 62 -9.34 -16.58 28.63
C HIS A 62 -10.59 -15.76 28.93
N ASP A 63 -11.03 -15.72 30.20
CA ASP A 63 -12.31 -15.12 30.62
C ASP A 63 -12.49 -13.63 30.30
N ILE A 64 -11.38 -12.89 30.21
CA ILE A 64 -11.35 -11.44 29.92
C ILE A 64 -11.01 -11.19 28.45
N PHE A 65 -9.81 -11.57 28.01
CA PHE A 65 -9.31 -11.25 26.67
C PHE A 65 -10.17 -11.77 25.51
N SER A 66 -10.84 -12.92 25.66
CA SER A 66 -11.78 -13.40 24.64
C SER A 66 -12.91 -12.40 24.35
N LYS A 67 -13.31 -11.61 25.35
CA LYS A 67 -14.38 -10.60 25.23
C LYS A 67 -13.88 -9.25 24.72
N THR A 68 -12.58 -9.03 24.62
CA THR A 68 -12.01 -7.73 24.22
C THR A 68 -11.56 -7.72 22.77
N VAL A 69 -11.31 -8.90 22.20
CA VAL A 69 -10.91 -9.07 20.81
C VAL A 69 -12.07 -8.73 19.88
N ASP A 70 -11.83 -7.83 18.94
CA ASP A 70 -12.76 -7.52 17.85
C ASP A 70 -12.22 -7.81 16.44
N ASN A 71 -10.92 -8.11 16.32
CA ASN A 71 -10.27 -8.48 15.05
C ASN A 71 -9.49 -9.80 15.14
N LEU A 72 -9.61 -10.61 14.08
CA LEU A 72 -8.75 -11.77 13.84
C LEU A 72 -7.73 -11.42 12.74
N TRP A 73 -6.47 -11.26 13.11
CA TRP A 73 -5.36 -11.07 12.17
C TRP A 73 -4.65 -12.40 11.92
N ILE A 74 -4.63 -12.83 10.67
CA ILE A 74 -3.95 -14.02 10.19
C ILE A 74 -2.70 -13.59 9.41
N GLN A 75 -1.54 -13.80 10.01
CA GLN A 75 -0.25 -13.68 9.32
C GLN A 75 0.07 -15.03 8.65
N ALA A 76 -0.35 -15.16 7.39
CA ALA A 76 -0.33 -16.42 6.67
C ALA A 76 1.04 -16.76 6.04
N ASP A 77 2.08 -15.93 6.24
CA ASP A 77 3.42 -16.22 5.74
C ASP A 77 3.97 -17.54 6.30
N ARG A 78 4.38 -18.44 5.39
CA ARG A 78 4.88 -19.77 5.73
C ARG A 78 6.40 -19.87 5.52
N PRO A 79 7.17 -20.41 6.49
CA PRO A 79 8.61 -20.62 6.29
C PRO A 79 8.86 -21.66 5.18
N LYS A 80 9.70 -21.30 4.21
CA LYS A 80 10.18 -22.23 3.16
C LYS A 80 11.22 -23.19 3.75
N LYS A 81 11.22 -24.43 3.27
CA LYS A 81 12.24 -25.43 3.64
C LYS A 81 13.55 -25.08 2.95
N MET A 82 14.58 -24.75 3.74
CA MET A 82 15.90 -24.35 3.26
C MET A 82 16.97 -25.37 3.67
N THR A 83 18.00 -25.51 2.85
CA THR A 83 19.27 -26.13 3.23
C THR A 83 20.01 -25.28 4.27
N TYR A 84 21.00 -25.84 4.96
CA TYR A 84 21.82 -25.08 5.91
C TYR A 84 22.52 -23.90 5.23
N LYS A 85 22.97 -24.07 3.98
CA LYS A 85 23.64 -23.01 3.21
C LYS A 85 22.70 -21.85 2.93
N GLU A 86 21.49 -22.13 2.43
CA GLU A 86 20.46 -21.11 2.17
C GLU A 86 20.00 -20.43 3.45
N TRP A 87 19.69 -21.20 4.50
CA TRP A 87 19.34 -20.65 5.81
C TRP A 87 20.48 -19.78 6.35
N SER A 88 21.74 -20.20 6.23
CA SER A 88 22.86 -19.40 6.72
C SER A 88 23.04 -18.08 5.95
N LYS A 89 22.71 -18.05 4.65
CA LYS A 89 22.69 -16.82 3.84
C LYS A 89 21.55 -15.87 4.25
N ASN A 90 20.39 -16.44 4.59
CA ASN A 90 19.14 -15.70 4.79
C ASN A 90 18.73 -15.50 6.27
N LYS A 91 19.48 -16.09 7.22
CA LYS A 91 19.14 -16.04 8.66
C LYS A 91 19.07 -14.59 9.14
N ARG A 92 18.00 -14.27 9.86
CA ARG A 92 17.81 -12.95 10.46
C ARG A 92 18.49 -12.87 11.82
N PRO A 93 18.93 -11.68 12.26
CA PRO A 93 19.46 -11.52 13.59
C PRO A 93 18.47 -11.93 14.67
N TYR A 94 18.94 -12.73 15.62
CA TYR A 94 18.19 -12.99 16.84
C TYR A 94 18.51 -11.86 17.82
N LEU A 95 17.56 -10.96 18.02
CA LEU A 95 17.59 -10.01 19.12
C LEU A 95 16.79 -10.57 20.29
N ASP A 96 17.38 -10.58 21.48
CA ASP A 96 16.65 -10.93 22.68
C ASP A 96 15.54 -9.87 22.95
N PRO A 97 14.48 -10.25 23.68
CA PRO A 97 13.36 -9.35 23.95
C PRO A 97 13.77 -8.00 24.57
N ALA A 98 14.75 -7.98 25.49
CA ALA A 98 15.15 -6.76 26.18
C ALA A 98 15.87 -5.78 25.25
N THR A 99 16.75 -6.30 24.38
CA THR A 99 17.38 -5.49 23.33
C THR A 99 16.33 -4.93 22.36
N ARG A 100 15.34 -5.72 21.95
CA ARG A 100 14.26 -5.25 21.08
C ARG A 100 13.33 -4.23 21.74
N ASP A 101 13.01 -4.42 23.01
CA ASP A 101 12.15 -3.49 23.74
C ASP A 101 12.87 -2.15 23.94
N ARG A 102 14.17 -2.15 24.25
CA ARG A 102 15.02 -0.96 24.21
C ARG A 102 14.97 -0.26 22.84
N ILE A 103 15.08 -1.03 21.75
CA ILE A 103 15.01 -0.51 20.38
C ILE A 103 13.66 0.16 20.09
N ARG A 104 12.58 -0.52 20.46
CA ARG A 104 11.22 -0.01 20.28
C ARG A 104 10.99 1.25 21.12
N GLU A 105 11.47 1.26 22.36
CA GLU A 105 11.41 2.42 23.25
C GLU A 105 12.21 3.60 22.72
N SER A 106 13.42 3.39 22.20
CA SER A 106 14.20 4.45 21.57
C SER A 106 13.52 4.98 20.31
N ALA A 107 13.01 4.10 19.43
CA ALA A 107 12.25 4.53 18.26
C ALA A 107 10.99 5.32 18.62
N THR A 108 10.27 4.90 19.66
CA THR A 108 9.09 5.61 20.18
C THR A 108 9.46 6.96 20.79
N ARG A 109 10.58 7.03 21.52
CA ARG A 109 11.11 8.27 22.09
C ARG A 109 11.52 9.26 20.99
N ILE A 110 12.12 8.77 19.91
CA ILE A 110 12.52 9.62 18.77
C ILE A 110 11.29 10.12 18.00
N MET A 111 10.29 9.28 17.79
CA MET A 111 9.03 9.72 17.16
C MET A 111 8.21 10.65 18.07
N GLY A 112 8.38 10.56 19.39
CA GLY A 112 7.75 11.41 20.40
C GLY A 112 8.49 12.71 20.72
N THR A 113 9.68 12.95 20.15
CA THR A 113 10.43 14.20 20.40
C THR A 113 9.74 15.40 19.76
N ASP A 114 9.48 16.42 20.57
CA ASP A 114 8.76 17.67 20.28
C ASP A 114 9.24 18.38 19.00
N SER A 115 8.33 19.04 18.28
CA SER A 115 8.41 19.50 16.88
C SER A 115 9.46 20.58 16.55
N GLN A 116 10.45 20.81 17.44
CA GLN A 116 11.45 21.88 17.30
C GLN A 116 12.80 21.41 16.73
N VAL A 117 13.11 20.12 16.77
CA VAL A 117 14.35 19.56 16.18
C VAL A 117 14.17 19.35 14.67
N PRO A 118 15.09 19.82 13.80
CA PRO A 118 15.04 19.58 12.36
C PRO A 118 14.92 18.10 12.01
N MET A 119 14.12 17.79 10.99
CA MET A 119 13.83 16.41 10.56
C MET A 119 15.11 15.62 10.19
N GLU A 120 16.11 16.29 9.62
CA GLU A 120 17.40 15.67 9.26
C GLU A 120 18.17 15.17 10.48
N GLU A 121 18.16 15.92 11.57
CA GLU A 121 18.82 15.55 12.82
C GLU A 121 18.06 14.39 13.49
N ARG A 122 16.72 14.38 13.44
CA ARG A 122 15.91 13.22 13.84
C ARG A 122 16.25 11.99 13.03
N PHE A 123 16.30 12.09 11.70
CA PHE A 123 16.67 10.97 10.84
C PHE A 123 18.13 10.53 11.04
N ALA A 124 19.04 11.45 11.33
CA ALA A 124 20.42 11.12 11.68
C ALA A 124 20.47 10.32 12.98
N VAL A 125 19.71 10.70 14.00
CA VAL A 125 19.56 9.94 15.25
C VAL A 125 18.92 8.57 14.98
N ILE A 126 17.81 8.50 14.24
CA ILE A 126 17.17 7.22 13.86
C ILE A 126 18.16 6.32 13.11
N ARG A 127 18.92 6.86 12.16
CA ARG A 127 19.91 6.10 11.38
C ARG A 127 21.11 5.69 12.23
N ALA A 128 21.57 6.53 13.14
CA ALA A 128 22.66 6.20 14.06
C ALA A 128 22.24 5.07 15.01
N GLU A 129 21.08 5.18 15.64
CA GLU A 129 20.53 4.12 16.47
C GLU A 129 20.26 2.85 15.65
N SER A 130 19.63 2.94 14.48
CA SER A 130 19.39 1.77 13.61
C SER A 130 20.69 1.06 13.22
N ARG A 131 21.78 1.80 13.02
CA ARG A 131 23.12 1.23 12.77
C ARG A 131 23.68 0.56 14.01
N GLU A 132 23.58 1.19 15.18
CA GLU A 132 24.02 0.60 16.45
C GLU A 132 23.27 -0.69 16.76
N ILE A 133 21.95 -0.69 16.55
CA ILE A 133 21.06 -1.84 16.68
C ILE A 133 21.49 -2.97 15.78
N ARG A 134 21.74 -2.66 14.49
CA ARG A 134 22.21 -3.65 13.52
C ARG A 134 23.57 -4.21 13.92
N ALA A 135 24.49 -3.37 14.37
CA ALA A 135 25.81 -3.79 14.83
C ALA A 135 25.74 -4.65 16.11
N GLU A 136 24.85 -4.35 17.05
CA GLU A 136 24.58 -5.19 18.23
C GLU A 136 23.99 -6.55 17.82
N ALA A 137 23.06 -6.55 16.86
CA ALA A 137 22.48 -7.77 16.31
C ALA A 137 23.54 -8.64 15.62
N GLU A 138 24.43 -8.04 14.82
CA GLU A 138 25.53 -8.71 14.13
C GLU A 138 26.58 -9.27 15.10
N ARG A 139 26.92 -8.53 16.18
CA ARG A 139 27.77 -9.01 17.27
C ARG A 139 27.16 -10.21 17.99
N ALA A 140 25.88 -10.12 18.36
CA ALA A 140 25.16 -11.21 19.01
C ALA A 140 25.08 -12.46 18.11
N MET A 141 24.88 -12.28 16.80
CA MET A 141 24.92 -13.38 15.83
C MET A 141 26.31 -14.02 15.72
N SER A 142 27.36 -13.21 15.69
CA SER A 142 28.74 -13.67 15.55
C SER A 142 29.24 -14.42 16.79
N ALA A 143 28.66 -14.12 17.95
CA ALA A 143 28.94 -14.82 19.20
C ALA A 143 28.30 -16.22 19.29
N LEU A 144 27.43 -16.62 18.36
CA LEU A 144 26.78 -17.93 18.38
C LEU A 144 27.78 -19.05 18.03
N THR A 145 27.81 -20.11 18.84
CA THR A 145 28.60 -21.30 18.55
C THR A 145 28.04 -22.07 17.36
N GLN A 146 28.86 -22.90 16.71
CA GLN A 146 28.41 -23.79 15.64
C GLN A 146 27.29 -24.75 16.08
N GLU A 147 27.31 -25.18 17.35
CA GLU A 147 26.23 -25.99 17.91
C GLU A 147 24.93 -25.19 18.03
N GLN A 148 24.99 -23.96 18.54
CA GLN A 148 23.82 -23.08 18.61
C GLN A 148 23.26 -22.81 17.22
N LEU A 149 24.09 -22.51 16.22
CA LEU A 149 23.65 -22.31 14.83
C LEU A 149 22.97 -23.57 14.27
N ARG A 150 23.52 -24.77 14.52
CA ARG A 150 22.88 -26.04 14.12
C ARG A 150 21.52 -26.25 14.80
N ASN A 151 21.40 -25.90 16.08
CA ASN A 151 20.14 -26.00 16.82
C ASN A 151 19.09 -25.02 16.26
N ARG A 152 19.49 -23.79 15.94
CA ARG A 152 18.61 -22.78 15.29
C ARG A 152 18.14 -23.24 13.92
N TYR A 153 19.05 -23.78 13.10
CA TYR A 153 18.70 -24.38 11.81
C TYR A 153 17.76 -25.58 11.95
N THR A 154 18.03 -26.48 12.90
CA THR A 154 17.14 -27.64 13.13
C THR A 154 15.73 -27.18 13.51
N HIS A 155 15.62 -26.11 14.31
CA HIS A 155 14.35 -25.49 14.63
C HIS A 155 13.68 -24.84 13.42
N SER A 156 14.43 -24.18 12.51
CA SER A 156 13.86 -23.59 11.29
C SER A 156 13.32 -24.66 10.33
N VAL A 157 14.04 -25.77 10.15
CA VAL A 157 13.56 -26.93 9.39
C VAL A 157 12.28 -27.51 9.99
N ARG A 158 12.21 -27.57 11.33
CA ARG A 158 10.99 -28.03 12.02
C ARG A 158 9.81 -27.10 11.76
N LEU A 159 10.01 -25.78 11.82
CA LEU A 159 8.97 -24.80 11.52
C LEU A 159 8.44 -24.91 10.09
N ALA A 160 9.32 -25.08 9.09
CA ALA A 160 8.92 -25.28 7.69
C ALA A 160 8.11 -26.57 7.49
N ARG A 161 8.42 -27.63 8.24
CA ARG A 161 7.63 -28.86 8.22
C ARG A 161 6.28 -28.67 8.94
N GLU A 162 6.29 -28.02 10.10
CA GLU A 162 5.09 -27.75 10.90
C GLU A 162 4.08 -26.91 10.11
N SER A 163 4.52 -25.86 9.40
CA SER A 163 3.63 -24.99 8.61
C SER A 163 2.91 -25.72 7.48
N THR A 164 3.48 -26.80 6.95
CA THR A 164 2.81 -27.67 5.97
C THR A 164 1.79 -28.56 6.69
N GLN A 165 2.20 -29.21 7.78
CA GLN A 165 1.38 -30.16 8.54
C GLN A 165 0.16 -29.53 9.23
N ILE A 166 0.25 -28.25 9.61
CA ILE A 166 -0.82 -27.52 10.30
C ILE A 166 -2.13 -27.46 9.50
N HIS A 167 -2.03 -27.50 8.17
CA HIS A 167 -3.19 -27.60 7.30
C HIS A 167 -3.72 -29.04 7.27
N ASP A 168 -2.83 -30.00 7.00
CA ASP A 168 -3.20 -31.42 6.82
C ASP A 168 -3.83 -32.05 8.07
N ASP A 169 -3.43 -31.61 9.27
CA ASP A 169 -3.91 -32.19 10.54
C ASP A 169 -5.12 -31.45 11.14
N GLY A 170 -5.64 -30.41 10.46
CA GLY A 170 -6.79 -29.61 10.89
C GLY A 170 -6.53 -28.70 12.10
N SER A 171 -5.27 -28.56 12.55
CA SER A 171 -4.93 -27.71 13.71
C SER A 171 -5.31 -26.25 13.47
N LEU A 172 -5.13 -25.74 12.25
CA LEU A 172 -5.45 -24.35 11.91
C LEU A 172 -6.97 -24.11 11.95
N MET A 173 -7.73 -24.98 11.30
CA MET A 173 -9.20 -24.94 11.31
C MET A 173 -9.73 -24.99 12.75
N GLN A 174 -9.21 -25.88 13.60
CA GLN A 174 -9.62 -25.95 15.00
C GLN A 174 -9.26 -24.68 15.77
N CYS A 175 -8.09 -24.09 15.52
CA CYS A 175 -7.69 -22.81 16.13
C CYS A 175 -8.66 -21.69 15.75
N PHE A 176 -9.02 -21.57 14.46
CA PHE A 176 -10.02 -20.59 14.02
C PHE A 176 -11.38 -20.86 14.65
N ARG A 177 -11.82 -22.11 14.71
CA ARG A 177 -13.09 -22.49 15.35
C ARG A 177 -13.10 -22.08 16.83
N ASP A 178 -12.02 -22.34 17.56
CA ASP A 178 -11.88 -21.97 18.97
C ASP A 178 -12.00 -20.45 19.16
N ILE A 179 -11.30 -19.65 18.34
CA ILE A 179 -11.34 -18.18 18.38
C ILE A 179 -12.75 -17.68 18.04
N LEU A 180 -13.32 -18.11 16.92
CA LEU A 180 -14.62 -17.59 16.44
C LEU A 180 -15.78 -18.00 17.35
N ALA A 181 -15.70 -19.16 18.02
CA ALA A 181 -16.71 -19.59 18.98
C ALA A 181 -16.62 -18.88 20.33
N GLN A 182 -15.40 -18.57 20.79
CA GLN A 182 -15.17 -18.08 22.16
C GLN A 182 -14.96 -16.57 22.25
N CYS A 183 -14.65 -15.90 21.13
CA CYS A 183 -14.47 -14.44 21.08
C CYS A 183 -15.68 -13.75 20.44
N PRO A 184 -16.71 -13.37 21.22
CA PRO A 184 -18.01 -12.94 20.68
C PRO A 184 -18.00 -11.58 19.96
N ASN A 185 -16.96 -10.77 20.19
CA ASN A 185 -16.86 -9.42 19.62
C ASN A 185 -16.05 -9.37 18.31
N VAL A 186 -15.46 -10.50 17.88
CA VAL A 186 -14.79 -10.61 16.59
C VAL A 186 -15.80 -10.28 15.50
N LYS A 187 -15.47 -9.27 14.69
CA LYS A 187 -16.30 -8.80 13.57
C LYS A 187 -15.49 -8.59 12.30
N SER A 188 -14.17 -8.48 12.42
CA SER A 188 -13.25 -8.27 11.30
C SER A 188 -12.24 -9.40 11.19
N VAL A 189 -11.83 -9.70 9.96
CA VAL A 189 -10.75 -10.63 9.66
C VAL A 189 -9.78 -10.00 8.68
N ASP A 190 -8.50 -10.01 9.05
CA ASP A 190 -7.39 -9.58 8.20
C ASP A 190 -6.50 -10.78 7.88
N LEU A 191 -6.47 -11.21 6.62
CA LEU A 191 -5.56 -12.24 6.13
C LEU A 191 -4.51 -11.56 5.25
N THR A 192 -3.26 -11.59 5.66
CA THR A 192 -2.16 -10.96 4.91
C THR A 192 -0.99 -11.92 4.70
N LEU A 193 -0.40 -11.83 3.52
CA LEU A 193 0.90 -12.39 3.19
C LEU A 193 1.81 -11.29 2.64
N GLY A 194 3.13 -11.45 2.75
CA GLY A 194 4.10 -10.65 1.99
C GLY A 194 4.03 -9.14 2.22
N HIS A 195 3.59 -8.69 3.39
CA HIS A 195 3.38 -7.27 3.75
C HIS A 195 2.26 -6.52 2.99
N HIS A 196 1.39 -7.22 2.25
CA HIS A 196 0.41 -6.55 1.38
C HIS A 196 -0.59 -5.66 2.13
N LEU A 197 -1.22 -6.16 3.20
CA LEU A 197 -2.14 -5.34 4.00
C LEU A 197 -1.47 -4.80 5.27
N ARG A 198 -0.67 -5.63 5.93
CA ARG A 198 0.04 -5.28 7.16
C ARG A 198 1.49 -5.67 7.04
N VAL A 199 2.39 -4.81 7.51
CA VAL A 199 3.81 -5.13 7.66
C VAL A 199 3.93 -6.39 8.52
N SER A 200 4.71 -7.37 8.05
CA SER A 200 4.79 -8.65 8.76
C SER A 200 5.42 -8.49 10.12
N THR A 201 4.69 -8.99 11.12
CA THR A 201 5.19 -9.16 12.49
C THR A 201 5.73 -10.57 12.72
N ALA A 202 5.90 -11.38 11.67
CA ALA A 202 6.42 -12.75 11.81
C ALA A 202 7.82 -12.76 12.46
N GLY A 203 8.63 -11.72 12.20
CA GLY A 203 9.93 -11.53 12.88
C GLY A 203 9.83 -11.32 14.39
N ASP A 204 8.66 -10.95 14.93
CA ASP A 204 8.43 -10.75 16.36
C ASP A 204 7.94 -12.02 17.07
N ASN A 205 7.40 -12.97 16.31
CA ASN A 205 6.90 -14.23 16.84
C ASN A 205 8.04 -15.07 17.44
N ILE A 206 7.85 -15.57 18.67
CA ILE A 206 8.87 -16.32 19.41
C ILE A 206 9.29 -17.59 18.66
N GLY A 207 8.35 -18.25 17.98
CA GLY A 207 8.61 -19.45 17.18
C GLY A 207 9.61 -19.16 16.07
N PHE A 208 9.33 -18.19 15.22
CA PHE A 208 10.18 -17.80 14.09
C PHE A 208 11.52 -17.21 14.53
N ARG A 209 11.54 -16.36 15.57
CA ARG A 209 12.78 -15.84 16.16
C ARG A 209 13.70 -16.96 16.62
N LYS A 210 13.17 -17.98 17.29
CA LYS A 210 13.99 -19.12 17.74
C LYS A 210 14.66 -19.86 16.59
N GLY A 211 14.11 -19.81 15.38
CA GLY A 211 14.71 -20.38 14.16
C GLY A 211 15.54 -19.39 13.34
N MET A 212 15.65 -18.13 13.77
CA MET A 212 16.26 -17.04 13.00
C MET A 212 15.66 -16.90 11.60
N VAL A 213 14.35 -17.16 11.48
CA VAL A 213 13.61 -17.07 10.21
C VAL A 213 12.59 -15.95 10.28
N GLN A 214 12.32 -15.34 9.13
CA GLN A 214 11.22 -14.41 8.92
C GLN A 214 10.51 -14.88 7.66
N PRO A 215 9.43 -15.67 7.79
CA PRO A 215 8.59 -16.05 6.68
C PRO A 215 8.15 -14.83 5.88
N PHE A 216 8.11 -14.99 4.56
CA PHE A 216 7.69 -13.96 3.62
C PHE A 216 6.98 -14.61 2.45
N GLY A 217 5.70 -14.31 2.30
CA GLY A 217 4.83 -14.95 1.32
C GLY A 217 4.51 -16.40 1.68
N ASP A 218 4.00 -17.12 0.69
CA ASP A 218 3.51 -18.48 0.86
C ASP A 218 4.53 -19.56 0.39
N ILE A 219 4.21 -20.84 0.63
CA ILE A 219 5.01 -21.99 0.18
C ILE A 219 5.01 -22.06 -1.35
N THR A 220 3.84 -21.95 -1.96
CA THR A 220 3.70 -21.88 -3.42
C THR A 220 3.30 -20.47 -3.83
N GLU A 221 3.80 -20.05 -4.99
CA GLU A 221 3.60 -18.69 -5.50
C GLU A 221 2.25 -18.53 -6.24
N TYR A 222 1.44 -19.60 -6.34
CA TYR A 222 0.20 -19.62 -7.12
C TYR A 222 -1.07 -19.77 -6.26
N ASP A 223 -0.99 -20.52 -5.15
CA ASP A 223 -2.12 -20.78 -4.24
C ASP A 223 -2.04 -19.99 -2.93
N SER A 224 -1.34 -18.85 -2.95
CA SER A 224 -1.11 -18.00 -1.78
C SER A 224 -2.40 -17.74 -1.00
N GLY A 225 -2.42 -18.11 0.27
CA GLY A 225 -3.53 -17.89 1.20
C GLY A 225 -4.76 -18.79 0.99
N VAL A 226 -4.80 -19.63 -0.05
CA VAL A 226 -5.97 -20.44 -0.43
C VAL A 226 -6.34 -21.46 0.64
N HIS A 227 -5.33 -22.18 1.16
CA HIS A 227 -5.54 -23.19 2.20
C HIS A 227 -6.00 -22.56 3.52
N VAL A 228 -5.38 -21.44 3.90
CA VAL A 228 -5.70 -20.69 5.12
C VAL A 228 -7.13 -20.13 5.06
N MET A 229 -7.52 -19.56 3.92
CA MET A 229 -8.89 -19.09 3.68
C MET A 229 -9.89 -20.26 3.68
N GLY A 230 -9.49 -21.42 3.14
CA GLY A 230 -10.25 -22.66 3.22
C GLY A 230 -10.61 -23.03 4.66
N ASP A 231 -9.58 -23.15 5.51
CA ASP A 231 -9.74 -23.51 6.92
C ASP A 231 -10.57 -22.48 7.69
N LEU A 232 -10.39 -21.19 7.39
CA LEU A 232 -11.17 -20.09 8.00
C LEU A 232 -12.66 -20.22 7.67
N VAL A 233 -13.00 -20.41 6.39
CA VAL A 233 -14.40 -20.51 5.93
C VAL A 233 -15.07 -21.75 6.52
N LEU A 234 -14.37 -22.88 6.57
CA LEU A 234 -14.89 -24.10 7.19
C LEU A 234 -15.13 -23.91 8.69
N ALA A 235 -14.17 -23.33 9.41
CA ALA A 235 -14.30 -23.05 10.83
C ALA A 235 -15.44 -22.05 11.13
N ALA A 236 -15.57 -21.00 10.31
CA ALA A 236 -16.63 -20.01 10.42
C ALA A 236 -18.01 -20.63 10.19
N SER A 237 -18.14 -21.49 9.18
CA SER A 237 -19.36 -22.23 8.89
C SER A 237 -19.81 -23.09 10.07
N ASP A 238 -18.89 -23.73 10.78
CA ASP A 238 -19.23 -24.61 11.91
C ASP A 238 -19.83 -23.87 13.10
N VAL A 239 -19.48 -22.59 13.26
CA VAL A 239 -19.90 -21.77 14.41
C VAL A 239 -20.91 -20.68 14.01
N GLY A 240 -21.31 -20.64 12.74
CA GLY A 240 -22.23 -19.63 12.20
C GLY A 240 -21.64 -18.22 12.15
N PHE A 241 -20.32 -18.09 12.10
CA PHE A 241 -19.64 -16.78 12.04
C PHE A 241 -19.69 -16.20 10.62
N LYS A 242 -19.99 -14.90 10.53
CA LYS A 242 -19.98 -14.12 9.29
C LYS A 242 -19.36 -12.75 9.56
N PRO A 243 -18.18 -12.43 8.99
CA PRO A 243 -17.51 -11.15 9.23
C PRO A 243 -18.31 -9.96 8.69
N ARG A 244 -18.14 -8.81 9.32
CA ARG A 244 -18.55 -7.50 8.78
C ARG A 244 -17.46 -6.85 7.95
N VAL A 245 -16.20 -7.12 8.28
CA VAL A 245 -15.03 -6.58 7.57
C VAL A 245 -14.11 -7.73 7.19
N LEU A 246 -13.73 -7.79 5.92
CA LEU A 246 -12.80 -8.79 5.41
C LEU A 246 -11.72 -8.10 4.57
N ASN A 247 -10.47 -8.25 4.99
CA ASN A 247 -9.31 -7.75 4.27
C ASN A 247 -8.41 -8.92 3.88
N LEU A 248 -8.21 -9.11 2.57
CA LEU A 248 -7.41 -10.17 1.96
C LEU A 248 -6.22 -9.58 1.21
N GLY A 249 -5.01 -9.91 1.63
CA GLY A 249 -3.76 -9.38 1.10
C GLY A 249 -2.90 -10.45 0.45
N CYS A 250 -2.73 -10.38 -0.87
CA CYS A 250 -2.00 -11.37 -1.66
C CYS A 250 -2.64 -12.76 -1.59
N VAL A 251 -3.97 -12.80 -1.71
CA VAL A 251 -4.76 -14.03 -1.69
C VAL A 251 -5.19 -14.39 -3.11
N SER A 252 -4.92 -15.63 -3.51
CA SER A 252 -5.17 -16.13 -4.87
C SER A 252 -6.67 -16.27 -5.19
N HIS A 253 -6.99 -16.16 -6.49
CA HIS A 253 -8.33 -16.37 -7.02
C HIS A 253 -8.84 -17.80 -6.80
N PHE A 254 -7.93 -18.77 -6.66
CA PHE A 254 -8.26 -20.17 -6.37
C PHE A 254 -9.12 -20.35 -5.11
N VAL A 255 -9.20 -19.36 -4.21
CA VAL A 255 -10.14 -19.39 -3.07
C VAL A 255 -11.55 -19.70 -3.53
N PHE A 256 -12.05 -19.11 -4.62
CA PHE A 256 -13.41 -19.38 -5.11
C PHE A 256 -13.49 -20.50 -6.15
N MET A 257 -12.42 -21.27 -6.33
CA MET A 257 -12.33 -22.42 -7.26
C MET A 257 -12.12 -23.76 -6.51
N ARG A 258 -12.32 -23.77 -5.19
CA ARG A 258 -12.11 -24.94 -4.30
C ARG A 258 -13.19 -26.01 -4.44
N GLU A 259 -13.20 -26.74 -5.54
CA GLU A 259 -14.08 -27.88 -5.76
C GLU A 259 -13.68 -29.13 -4.95
N ASP A 260 -12.44 -29.16 -4.45
CA ASP A 260 -11.90 -30.22 -3.60
C ASP A 260 -12.59 -30.32 -2.22
N LEU A 261 -13.26 -29.24 -1.79
CA LEU A 261 -13.93 -29.17 -0.49
C LEU A 261 -15.45 -29.26 -0.66
N VAL A 262 -16.06 -30.30 -0.09
CA VAL A 262 -17.50 -30.56 -0.18
C VAL A 262 -18.33 -29.40 0.41
N GLY A 263 -19.19 -28.83 -0.44
CA GLY A 263 -20.08 -27.72 -0.08
C GLY A 263 -19.36 -26.39 0.17
N TYR A 264 -18.09 -26.26 -0.19
CA TYR A 264 -17.30 -25.08 0.12
C TYR A 264 -17.81 -23.81 -0.54
N ALA A 265 -18.25 -23.87 -1.80
CA ALA A 265 -18.79 -22.70 -2.50
C ALA A 265 -20.00 -22.08 -1.78
N GLU A 266 -20.88 -22.92 -1.20
CA GLU A 266 -22.02 -22.44 -0.40
C GLU A 266 -21.55 -21.82 0.91
N LYS A 267 -20.61 -22.47 1.63
CA LYS A 267 -20.04 -21.95 2.88
C LYS A 267 -19.31 -20.62 2.68
N LEU A 268 -18.55 -20.50 1.58
CA LEU A 268 -17.83 -19.28 1.22
C LEU A 268 -18.84 -18.16 0.88
N ARG A 269 -19.91 -18.47 0.16
CA ARG A 269 -20.98 -17.51 -0.12
C ARG A 269 -21.65 -17.04 1.18
N ASP A 270 -22.00 -17.96 2.07
CA ASP A 270 -22.62 -17.66 3.36
C ASP A 270 -21.69 -16.81 4.25
N PHE A 271 -20.38 -17.02 4.17
CA PHE A 271 -19.37 -16.21 4.85
C PHE A 271 -19.38 -14.74 4.39
N PHE A 272 -19.79 -14.45 3.16
CA PHE A 272 -19.86 -13.08 2.61
C PHE A 272 -21.19 -12.36 2.88
N GLU A 273 -22.23 -13.04 3.36
CA GLU A 273 -23.59 -12.47 3.44
C GLU A 273 -23.71 -11.23 4.34
N ASN A 274 -22.92 -11.15 5.41
CA ASN A 274 -22.97 -10.07 6.41
C ASN A 274 -21.89 -8.99 6.17
N LEU A 275 -21.20 -9.05 5.03
CA LEU A 275 -20.04 -8.22 4.78
C LEU A 275 -20.46 -6.77 4.48
N GLU A 276 -19.90 -5.84 5.26
CA GLU A 276 -20.06 -4.39 5.09
C GLU A 276 -18.84 -3.78 4.39
N GLU A 277 -17.64 -4.35 4.59
CA GLU A 277 -16.40 -3.84 4.00
C GLU A 277 -15.55 -4.99 3.46
N LEU A 278 -15.17 -4.90 2.19
CA LEU A 278 -14.27 -5.84 1.53
C LEU A 278 -13.04 -5.10 0.99
N THR A 279 -11.86 -5.58 1.37
CA THR A 279 -10.61 -5.30 0.66
C THR A 279 -10.03 -6.61 0.15
N TRP A 280 -9.70 -6.68 -1.13
CA TRP A 280 -9.00 -7.83 -1.70
C TRP A 280 -7.91 -7.38 -2.66
N GLU A 281 -6.66 -7.62 -2.26
CA GLU A 281 -5.49 -7.55 -3.14
C GLU A 281 -5.17 -8.95 -3.65
N PHE A 282 -5.44 -9.19 -4.94
CA PHE A 282 -5.22 -10.47 -5.56
C PHE A 282 -3.73 -10.76 -5.69
N LEU A 283 -3.37 -12.04 -5.53
CA LEU A 283 -2.05 -12.54 -5.88
C LEU A 283 -1.80 -12.36 -7.39
N VAL A 284 -0.57 -11.99 -7.74
CA VAL A 284 -0.05 -12.08 -9.11
C VAL A 284 0.95 -13.24 -9.14
N PRO A 285 0.83 -14.21 -10.05
CA PRO A 285 1.69 -15.39 -10.12
C PRO A 285 3.07 -15.01 -10.67
N VAL A 286 3.97 -14.67 -9.76
CA VAL A 286 5.35 -14.26 -10.06
C VAL A 286 6.33 -15.17 -9.36
N TYR A 287 7.46 -15.44 -10.00
CA TYR A 287 8.49 -16.31 -9.45
C TYR A 287 9.88 -15.67 -9.43
N GLY A 288 10.70 -16.21 -8.53
CA GLY A 288 12.09 -15.77 -8.35
C GLY A 288 12.22 -14.39 -7.69
N GLU A 289 13.47 -14.02 -7.39
CA GLU A 289 13.78 -12.76 -6.69
C GLU A 289 13.49 -11.51 -7.55
N ASN A 290 13.41 -11.68 -8.88
CA ASN A 290 13.10 -10.60 -9.82
C ASN A 290 11.59 -10.44 -10.08
N TYR A 291 10.74 -11.22 -9.40
CA TYR A 291 9.28 -11.21 -9.60
C TYR A 291 8.89 -11.38 -11.06
N THR A 292 9.52 -12.34 -11.74
CA THR A 292 9.23 -12.62 -13.16
C THR A 292 7.84 -13.23 -13.26
N LEU A 293 7.03 -12.72 -14.19
CA LEU A 293 5.68 -13.22 -14.41
C LEU A 293 5.68 -14.65 -14.94
N ASP A 294 4.89 -15.53 -14.32
CA ASP A 294 4.46 -16.76 -14.97
C ASP A 294 3.26 -16.47 -15.86
N PHE A 295 3.54 -16.31 -17.16
CA PHE A 295 2.52 -16.01 -18.17
C PHE A 295 1.38 -17.05 -18.19
N ARG A 296 1.70 -18.34 -18.05
CA ARG A 296 0.67 -19.39 -18.13
C ARG A 296 -0.25 -19.33 -16.93
N ALA A 297 0.32 -19.22 -15.73
CA ALA A 297 -0.47 -19.10 -14.53
C ALA A 297 -1.27 -17.79 -14.50
N PHE A 298 -0.73 -16.70 -15.06
CA PHE A 298 -1.47 -15.45 -15.21
C PHE A 298 -2.65 -15.59 -16.17
N ASP A 299 -2.46 -16.23 -17.32
CA ASP A 299 -3.54 -16.53 -18.27
C ASP A 299 -4.63 -17.39 -17.61
N ASP A 300 -4.25 -18.40 -16.82
CA ASP A 300 -5.19 -19.23 -16.06
C ASP A 300 -6.01 -18.41 -15.05
N VAL A 301 -5.38 -17.45 -14.35
CA VAL A 301 -6.07 -16.52 -13.44
C VAL A 301 -7.12 -15.70 -14.20
N LEU A 302 -6.77 -15.17 -15.37
CA LEU A 302 -7.71 -14.39 -16.19
C LEU A 302 -8.87 -15.25 -16.69
N ALA A 303 -8.57 -16.46 -17.19
CA ALA A 303 -9.57 -17.41 -17.65
C ALA A 303 -10.54 -17.78 -16.53
N ASP A 304 -10.04 -18.14 -15.36
CA ASP A 304 -10.87 -18.49 -14.21
C ASP A 304 -11.80 -17.34 -13.78
N ILE A 305 -11.31 -16.10 -13.78
CA ILE A 305 -12.14 -14.91 -13.46
C ILE A 305 -13.20 -14.68 -14.55
N HIS A 306 -12.89 -14.89 -15.82
CA HIS A 306 -13.78 -14.57 -16.95
C HIS A 306 -14.85 -15.64 -17.18
N GLU A 307 -14.47 -16.90 -17.06
CA GLU A 307 -15.31 -18.07 -17.35
C GLU A 307 -16.18 -18.45 -16.15
N SER A 308 -15.67 -18.27 -14.93
CA SER A 308 -16.40 -18.56 -13.71
C SER A 308 -17.39 -17.46 -13.35
N LYS A 309 -18.54 -17.86 -12.80
CA LYS A 309 -19.48 -16.93 -12.14
C LYS A 309 -19.24 -16.84 -10.63
N ASN A 310 -18.23 -17.53 -10.10
CA ASN A 310 -18.04 -17.68 -8.67
C ASN A 310 -17.74 -16.36 -7.97
N LEU A 311 -16.86 -15.52 -8.55
CA LEU A 311 -16.54 -14.21 -7.97
C LEU A 311 -17.76 -13.27 -7.97
N VAL A 312 -18.50 -13.18 -9.09
CA VAL A 312 -19.74 -12.39 -9.15
C VAL A 312 -20.77 -12.91 -8.14
N SER A 313 -20.95 -14.23 -8.07
CA SER A 313 -21.87 -14.85 -7.12
C SER A 313 -21.49 -14.52 -5.68
N LEU A 314 -20.20 -14.54 -5.37
CA LEU A 314 -19.67 -14.23 -4.04
C LEU A 314 -19.92 -12.76 -3.67
N LEU A 315 -19.56 -11.84 -4.56
CA LEU A 315 -19.76 -10.41 -4.34
C LEU A 315 -21.25 -10.03 -4.28
N SER A 316 -22.11 -10.77 -4.99
CA SER A 316 -23.57 -10.58 -4.92
C SER A 316 -24.19 -11.02 -3.60
N ALA A 317 -23.56 -11.96 -2.88
CA ALA A 317 -24.02 -12.39 -1.56
C ALA A 317 -23.82 -11.31 -0.49
N ALA A 318 -22.79 -10.47 -0.65
CA ALA A 318 -22.50 -9.33 0.22
C ALA A 318 -23.49 -8.17 0.03
N SER A 319 -24.79 -8.42 0.18
CA SER A 319 -25.86 -7.45 -0.12
C SER A 319 -25.80 -6.15 0.71
N GLY A 320 -25.20 -6.21 1.91
CA GLY A 320 -25.01 -5.09 2.83
C GLY A 320 -23.75 -4.25 2.61
N LEU A 321 -23.00 -4.48 1.53
CA LEU A 321 -21.69 -3.86 1.30
C LEU A 321 -21.76 -2.33 1.25
N LYS A 322 -20.88 -1.70 2.03
CA LYS A 322 -20.68 -0.24 2.14
C LYS A 322 -19.37 0.21 1.50
N GLN A 323 -18.35 -0.64 1.55
CA GLN A 323 -17.03 -0.40 0.96
C GLN A 323 -16.56 -1.61 0.15
N LEU A 324 -16.18 -1.38 -1.10
CA LEU A 324 -15.54 -2.36 -1.96
C LEU A 324 -14.18 -1.82 -2.40
N ARG A 325 -13.10 -2.52 -2.05
CA ARG A 325 -11.75 -2.31 -2.57
C ARG A 325 -11.23 -3.58 -3.23
N LEU A 326 -11.02 -3.54 -4.54
CA LEU A 326 -10.44 -4.64 -5.31
C LEU A 326 -9.18 -4.17 -6.03
N ASP A 327 -8.06 -4.81 -5.76
CA ASP A 327 -6.83 -4.67 -6.54
C ASP A 327 -6.64 -5.98 -7.31
N LEU A 328 -7.07 -5.95 -8.58
CA LEU A 328 -7.13 -7.12 -9.45
C LEU A 328 -5.73 -7.51 -9.96
N PRO A 329 -5.54 -8.77 -10.35
CA PRO A 329 -4.23 -9.24 -10.82
C PRO A 329 -3.79 -8.50 -12.08
N HIS A 330 -2.62 -7.85 -12.01
CA HIS A 330 -1.96 -7.18 -13.14
C HIS A 330 -0.44 -7.26 -13.00
N HIS A 331 0.24 -7.35 -14.15
CA HIS A 331 1.69 -7.33 -14.24
C HIS A 331 2.13 -6.60 -15.51
N ALA A 332 3.29 -5.94 -15.46
CA ALA A 332 3.79 -5.13 -16.56
C ALA A 332 4.06 -5.93 -17.85
N ASP A 333 4.59 -7.13 -17.67
CA ASP A 333 4.83 -8.06 -18.77
C ASP A 333 3.57 -8.84 -19.19
N GLY A 334 2.45 -8.71 -18.46
CA GLY A 334 1.26 -9.53 -18.69
C GLY A 334 0.46 -9.11 -19.93
N HIS A 335 -0.09 -10.11 -20.65
CA HIS A 335 -1.02 -9.85 -21.75
C HIS A 335 -2.46 -9.83 -21.22
N GLY A 336 -2.99 -8.64 -20.97
CA GLY A 336 -4.39 -8.42 -20.58
C GLY A 336 -4.60 -8.23 -19.07
N VAL A 337 -5.85 -7.92 -18.72
CA VAL A 337 -6.32 -7.67 -17.35
C VAL A 337 -7.77 -8.18 -17.19
N PRO A 338 -8.27 -8.38 -15.96
CA PRO A 338 -9.64 -8.84 -15.77
C PRO A 338 -10.72 -7.88 -16.28
N LEU A 339 -11.77 -8.40 -16.91
CA LEU A 339 -12.91 -7.60 -17.37
C LEU A 339 -13.87 -7.30 -16.20
N LEU A 340 -14.15 -6.02 -15.94
CA LEU A 340 -14.98 -5.55 -14.82
C LEU A 340 -16.35 -6.23 -14.77
N SER A 341 -16.99 -6.43 -15.91
CA SER A 341 -18.31 -7.07 -15.99
C SER A 341 -18.29 -8.54 -15.53
N ARG A 342 -17.12 -9.20 -15.59
CA ARG A 342 -16.90 -10.56 -15.06
C ARG A 342 -16.55 -10.58 -13.58
N VAL A 343 -16.16 -9.44 -13.01
CA VAL A 343 -15.81 -9.32 -11.59
C VAL A 343 -17.04 -8.94 -10.77
N VAL A 344 -17.70 -7.82 -11.10
CA VAL A 344 -18.81 -7.28 -10.30
C VAL A 344 -20.19 -7.59 -10.90
N GLY A 345 -20.27 -7.97 -12.17
CA GLY A 345 -21.52 -8.22 -12.88
C GLY A 345 -22.52 -7.07 -12.78
N LEU A 346 -23.80 -7.42 -12.68
CA LEU A 346 -24.93 -6.49 -12.51
C LEU A 346 -25.29 -6.25 -11.03
N THR A 347 -24.38 -6.59 -10.11
CA THR A 347 -24.65 -6.51 -8.67
C THR A 347 -24.92 -5.07 -8.24
N THR A 348 -25.98 -4.88 -7.46
CA THR A 348 -26.33 -3.59 -6.87
C THR A 348 -26.34 -3.71 -5.35
N TRP A 349 -25.47 -2.95 -4.68
CA TRP A 349 -25.34 -2.90 -3.24
C TRP A 349 -26.05 -1.66 -2.70
N GLN A 350 -27.09 -1.87 -1.88
CA GLN A 350 -28.00 -0.79 -1.45
C GLN A 350 -27.33 0.28 -0.56
N HIS A 351 -26.13 0.02 -0.06
CA HIS A 351 -25.42 0.88 0.88
C HIS A 351 -24.00 1.25 0.44
N LEU A 352 -23.61 0.93 -0.80
CA LEU A 352 -22.25 1.15 -1.28
C LEU A 352 -21.93 2.65 -1.32
N ALA A 353 -21.03 3.07 -0.44
CA ALA A 353 -20.59 4.46 -0.31
C ALA A 353 -19.17 4.67 -0.85
N LYS A 354 -18.33 3.63 -0.83
CA LYS A 354 -16.93 3.71 -1.26
C LYS A 354 -16.63 2.60 -2.26
N LEU A 355 -16.20 2.99 -3.45
CA LEU A 355 -15.79 2.08 -4.51
C LEU A 355 -14.34 2.38 -4.89
N ASN A 356 -13.47 1.39 -4.70
CA ASN A 356 -12.08 1.42 -5.16
C ASN A 356 -11.84 0.15 -5.98
N ILE A 357 -11.58 0.29 -7.28
CA ILE A 357 -11.19 -0.84 -8.11
C ILE A 357 -9.97 -0.44 -8.92
N ALA A 358 -8.96 -1.30 -8.92
CA ALA A 358 -7.75 -1.14 -9.70
C ALA A 358 -7.50 -2.33 -10.63
N ASN A 359 -6.74 -2.10 -11.71
CA ASN A 359 -6.16 -3.12 -12.59
C ASN A 359 -7.19 -3.93 -13.38
N PHE A 360 -8.04 -3.25 -14.16
CA PHE A 360 -9.12 -3.91 -14.88
C PHE A 360 -9.38 -3.30 -16.26
N GLU A 361 -10.01 -4.10 -17.11
CA GLU A 361 -10.54 -3.68 -18.40
C GLU A 361 -12.07 -3.56 -18.31
N THR A 362 -12.68 -2.63 -19.05
CA THR A 362 -14.14 -2.47 -19.08
C THR A 362 -14.61 -1.84 -20.39
N PHE A 363 -15.89 -2.01 -20.71
CA PHE A 363 -16.54 -1.17 -21.70
C PHE A 363 -17.12 0.10 -21.04
N PRO A 364 -17.22 1.25 -21.73
CA PRO A 364 -17.80 2.48 -21.20
C PRO A 364 -19.19 2.29 -20.59
N GLU A 365 -20.06 1.51 -21.24
CA GLU A 365 -21.42 1.23 -20.78
C GLU A 365 -21.45 0.44 -19.46
N HIS A 366 -20.50 -0.48 -19.26
CA HIS A 366 -20.44 -1.29 -18.04
C HIS A 366 -19.94 -0.48 -16.84
N LEU A 367 -18.92 0.37 -17.05
CA LEU A 367 -18.44 1.28 -16.01
C LEU A 367 -19.51 2.31 -15.65
N THR A 368 -20.17 2.88 -16.67
CA THR A 368 -21.25 3.83 -16.50
C THR A 368 -22.42 3.21 -15.72
N ASP A 369 -22.85 2.00 -16.08
CA ASP A 369 -23.91 1.28 -15.38
C ASP A 369 -23.54 1.03 -13.90
N LEU A 370 -22.32 0.54 -13.63
CA LEU A 370 -21.83 0.28 -12.27
C LEU A 370 -21.90 1.53 -11.39
N LEU A 371 -21.43 2.68 -11.88
CA LEU A 371 -21.43 3.90 -11.09
C LEU A 371 -22.85 4.46 -10.90
N LEU A 372 -23.66 4.46 -11.96
CA LEU A 372 -24.98 5.08 -11.93
C LEU A 372 -26.02 4.29 -11.15
N ARG A 373 -25.93 2.96 -11.11
CA ARG A 373 -26.83 2.15 -10.26
C ARG A 373 -26.60 2.39 -8.77
N HIS A 374 -25.45 2.95 -8.38
CA HIS A 374 -25.10 3.33 -7.00
C HIS A 374 -25.07 4.85 -6.77
N LYS A 375 -25.58 5.67 -7.71
CA LYS A 375 -25.50 7.14 -7.65
C LYS A 375 -26.09 7.80 -6.39
N GLN A 376 -27.01 7.12 -5.70
CA GLN A 376 -27.68 7.63 -4.50
C GLN A 376 -26.84 7.45 -3.22
N THR A 377 -25.86 6.55 -3.25
CA THR A 377 -25.09 6.15 -2.07
C THR A 377 -23.60 6.43 -2.21
N LEU A 378 -23.06 6.39 -3.44
CA LEU A 378 -21.63 6.64 -3.70
C LEU A 378 -21.20 8.02 -3.23
N LYS A 379 -20.17 8.02 -2.38
CA LYS A 379 -19.47 9.20 -1.87
C LYS A 379 -18.02 9.25 -2.31
N LEU A 380 -17.38 8.10 -2.46
CA LEU A 380 -15.99 7.98 -2.91
C LEU A 380 -15.93 7.04 -4.10
N VAL A 381 -15.31 7.50 -5.18
CA VAL A 381 -15.00 6.71 -6.36
C VAL A 381 -13.50 6.81 -6.61
N GLN A 382 -12.82 5.66 -6.59
CA GLN A 382 -11.42 5.53 -6.92
C GLN A 382 -11.26 4.47 -8.02
N LEU A 383 -10.71 4.89 -9.15
CA LEU A 383 -10.43 4.02 -10.29
C LEU A 383 -8.93 4.05 -10.61
N GLY A 384 -8.29 2.89 -10.58
CA GLY A 384 -6.86 2.74 -10.83
C GLY A 384 -6.57 1.85 -12.04
N ALA A 385 -5.70 2.29 -12.96
CA ALA A 385 -5.23 1.47 -14.09
C ALA A 385 -6.38 0.79 -14.84
N VAL A 386 -7.23 1.58 -15.49
CA VAL A 386 -8.43 1.11 -16.18
C VAL A 386 -8.23 1.14 -17.70
N ALA A 387 -8.33 -0.02 -18.35
CA ALA A 387 -8.42 -0.12 -19.81
C ALA A 387 -9.88 0.00 -20.29
N LEU A 388 -10.14 0.76 -21.35
CA LEU A 388 -11.41 0.68 -22.06
C LEU A 388 -11.30 -0.31 -23.23
N SER A 389 -12.18 -1.31 -23.25
CA SER A 389 -12.42 -2.17 -24.41
C SER A 389 -13.26 -1.42 -25.44
N GLY A 390 -12.63 -0.55 -26.21
CA GLY A 390 -13.30 0.25 -27.23
C GLY A 390 -14.18 1.39 -26.69
N GLY A 391 -14.49 2.32 -27.60
CA GLY A 391 -15.05 3.61 -27.23
C GLY A 391 -13.99 4.50 -26.58
N VAL A 392 -14.41 5.69 -26.13
CA VAL A 392 -13.47 6.69 -25.60
C VAL A 392 -13.90 7.18 -24.22
N TRP A 393 -12.91 7.50 -23.37
CA TRP A 393 -13.13 8.04 -22.03
C TRP A 393 -14.00 9.30 -22.03
N LEU A 394 -13.87 10.13 -23.07
CA LEU A 394 -14.69 11.32 -23.27
C LEU A 394 -16.19 11.00 -23.16
N GLU A 395 -16.67 9.99 -23.88
CA GLU A 395 -18.09 9.62 -23.87
C GLU A 395 -18.50 8.96 -22.55
N CYS A 396 -17.59 8.20 -21.93
CA CYS A 396 -17.80 7.64 -20.59
C CYS A 396 -18.01 8.74 -19.54
N PHE A 397 -17.16 9.77 -19.52
CA PHE A 397 -17.28 10.87 -18.57
C PHE A 397 -18.50 11.75 -18.85
N LYS A 398 -18.85 12.01 -20.12
CA LYS A 398 -20.12 12.68 -20.47
C LYS A 398 -21.32 11.92 -19.94
N ALA A 399 -21.30 10.58 -20.02
CA ALA A 399 -22.38 9.75 -19.53
C ALA A 399 -22.53 9.79 -18.00
N LEU A 400 -21.48 10.18 -17.26
CA LEU A 400 -21.46 10.29 -15.80
C LEU A 400 -21.70 11.72 -15.29
N ALA A 401 -21.33 12.73 -16.08
CA ALA A 401 -21.46 14.14 -15.74
C ALA A 401 -22.89 14.49 -15.28
N GLY A 402 -23.01 15.18 -14.14
CA GLY A 402 -24.32 15.56 -13.59
C GLY A 402 -25.10 14.45 -12.88
N ARG A 403 -24.63 13.19 -12.93
CA ARG A 403 -25.44 12.02 -12.53
C ARG A 403 -24.94 11.32 -11.28
N LEU A 404 -23.89 11.82 -10.63
CA LEU A 404 -23.32 11.32 -9.36
C LEU A 404 -23.41 12.38 -8.24
N PRO A 405 -24.62 12.70 -7.73
CA PRO A 405 -24.89 13.89 -6.91
C PRO A 405 -24.38 13.84 -5.45
N HIS A 406 -23.84 12.70 -5.02
CA HIS A 406 -23.36 12.48 -3.66
C HIS A 406 -21.86 12.23 -3.57
N VAL A 407 -21.14 12.23 -4.69
CA VAL A 407 -19.70 12.02 -4.69
C VAL A 407 -18.99 13.24 -4.10
N GLU A 408 -18.22 12.97 -3.06
CA GLU A 408 -17.43 13.91 -2.26
C GLU A 408 -15.92 13.75 -2.57
N ALA A 409 -15.49 12.55 -3.00
CA ALA A 409 -14.12 12.27 -3.39
C ALA A 409 -14.08 11.50 -4.72
N PHE A 410 -13.28 11.99 -5.66
CA PHE A 410 -13.07 11.37 -6.96
C PHE A 410 -11.57 11.21 -7.21
N GLU A 411 -11.12 9.97 -7.35
CA GLU A 411 -9.71 9.63 -7.54
C GLU A 411 -9.54 8.82 -8.83
N LEU A 412 -8.76 9.35 -9.76
CA LEU A 412 -8.36 8.66 -10.99
C LEU A 412 -6.85 8.47 -10.98
N ARG A 413 -6.39 7.23 -11.16
CA ARG A 413 -4.96 6.91 -11.17
C ARG A 413 -4.62 6.04 -12.37
N GLY A 414 -3.55 6.38 -13.10
CA GLY A 414 -3.05 5.58 -14.21
C GLY A 414 -3.40 6.15 -15.59
N ARG A 415 -3.23 5.34 -16.64
CA ARG A 415 -3.46 5.77 -18.02
C ARG A 415 -4.94 5.71 -18.41
N PHE A 416 -5.42 6.75 -19.08
CA PHE A 416 -6.79 6.90 -19.59
C PHE A 416 -6.71 7.29 -21.08
N ASP A 417 -6.19 6.37 -21.91
CA ASP A 417 -5.89 6.63 -23.32
C ASP A 417 -7.18 6.60 -24.20
N GLU A 418 -7.21 7.41 -25.26
CA GLU A 418 -8.38 7.54 -26.17
C GLU A 418 -8.29 6.72 -27.47
N GLU A 419 -7.17 6.04 -27.74
CA GLU A 419 -7.00 5.29 -28.99
C GLU A 419 -7.55 3.86 -28.87
N ASP A 420 -8.39 3.49 -29.85
CA ASP A 420 -8.88 2.13 -30.04
C ASP A 420 -7.69 1.18 -30.27
N GLY A 421 -7.29 0.44 -29.25
CA GLY A 421 -6.72 -0.89 -29.42
C GLY A 421 -5.23 -1.01 -29.73
N GLU A 422 -4.36 -0.07 -29.36
CA GLU A 422 -2.93 -0.38 -29.24
C GLU A 422 -2.52 -0.71 -27.80
N THR A 423 -1.71 -1.77 -27.72
CA THR A 423 -1.31 -2.53 -26.54
C THR A 423 -0.98 -1.71 -25.29
N PHE A 424 -1.49 -2.20 -24.16
CA PHE A 424 -1.25 -1.76 -22.79
C PHE A 424 0.25 -1.81 -22.44
N HIS A 425 1.05 -0.83 -22.90
CA HIS A 425 2.43 -0.68 -22.47
C HIS A 425 2.50 0.23 -21.24
N THR A 426 2.99 -0.37 -20.17
CA THR A 426 3.09 0.14 -18.81
C THR A 426 3.77 1.49 -18.63
N ALA A 427 3.16 2.33 -17.80
CA ALA A 427 3.88 3.23 -16.91
C ALA A 427 3.30 3.12 -15.49
N PHE A 428 3.63 2.03 -14.80
CA PHE A 428 3.47 1.92 -13.34
C PHE A 428 4.76 1.38 -12.72
N SER A 429 5.87 2.08 -12.96
CA SER A 429 7.13 1.79 -12.27
C SER A 429 7.26 2.49 -10.91
N SER A 430 6.28 3.30 -10.47
CA SER A 430 6.50 4.22 -9.33
C SER A 430 5.61 4.09 -8.09
N ILE A 431 4.65 3.15 -7.99
CA ILE A 431 3.80 3.05 -6.75
C ILE A 431 3.77 1.66 -6.08
N ARG A 432 4.58 0.69 -6.52
CA ARG A 432 4.91 -0.51 -5.71
C ARG A 432 6.42 -0.71 -5.55
N LYS A 433 7.08 0.24 -4.88
CA LYS A 433 8.37 0.01 -4.20
C LYS A 433 8.27 0.41 -2.73
N ASN A 434 7.52 -0.37 -1.96
CA ASN A 434 7.71 -0.47 -0.51
C ASN A 434 8.28 -1.84 -0.18
N PHE A 435 9.52 -2.08 -0.60
CA PHE A 435 10.43 -3.01 0.07
C PHE A 435 11.80 -2.35 0.17
N PRO A 436 12.41 -2.27 1.38
CA PRO A 436 13.74 -1.74 1.52
C PRO A 436 14.75 -2.76 0.97
N ASN A 437 15.73 -2.26 0.22
CA ASN A 437 16.91 -2.95 -0.32
C ASN A 437 16.71 -3.80 -1.60
N SER A 438 16.86 -3.15 -2.75
CA SER A 438 17.86 -3.55 -3.74
C SER A 438 17.94 -2.52 -4.87
N SER A 439 19.10 -1.91 -5.01
CA SER A 439 19.51 -1.08 -6.14
C SER A 439 19.54 -1.88 -7.44
N ARG A 440 19.06 -1.28 -8.55
CA ARG A 440 19.67 -1.38 -9.90
C ARG A 440 18.90 -0.54 -10.93
N ASN A 441 19.70 0.11 -11.78
CA ASN A 441 19.37 1.06 -12.83
C ASN A 441 18.65 0.41 -14.02
N PHE A 442 17.79 1.17 -14.71
CA PHE A 442 17.45 0.93 -16.11
C PHE A 442 17.32 2.27 -16.85
N SER A 443 18.05 2.39 -17.97
CA SER A 443 17.91 3.47 -18.96
C SER A 443 16.78 3.12 -19.94
N PRO A 444 15.94 4.08 -20.37
CA PRO A 444 15.00 3.83 -21.45
C PRO A 444 15.69 4.01 -22.82
N MET A 445 15.48 3.03 -23.71
CA MET A 445 15.80 3.16 -25.13
C MET A 445 14.79 4.06 -25.82
N SER A 446 15.30 5.00 -26.62
CA SER A 446 14.56 5.92 -27.47
C SER A 446 13.98 5.20 -28.69
N ASN A 447 12.70 5.42 -28.96
CA ASN A 447 12.15 5.27 -30.31
C ASN A 447 11.39 6.56 -30.65
N THR A 448 11.90 7.26 -31.65
CA THR A 448 11.33 8.49 -32.20
C THR A 448 10.16 8.15 -33.12
N TRP A 449 8.99 8.74 -32.88
CA TRP A 449 7.92 8.82 -33.86
C TRP A 449 7.45 10.27 -33.95
N SER A 450 7.57 10.83 -35.16
CA SER A 450 7.17 12.19 -35.50
C SER A 450 5.88 12.14 -36.33
N GLY A 451 4.76 12.48 -35.72
CA GLY A 451 3.49 12.70 -36.40
C GLY A 451 2.80 13.90 -35.79
N GLU A 452 2.62 14.97 -36.56
CA GLU A 452 1.85 16.15 -36.17
C GLU A 452 0.39 15.74 -35.89
N SER A 453 -0.07 15.87 -34.64
CA SER A 453 -1.46 15.63 -34.26
C SER A 453 -2.18 16.96 -34.01
N THR A 454 -3.19 17.22 -34.84
CA THR A 454 -4.13 18.32 -34.75
C THR A 454 -4.93 18.30 -33.44
N THR A 455 -5.07 19.47 -32.82
CA THR A 455 -5.87 19.76 -31.61
C THR A 455 -7.27 19.12 -31.66
N MET A 456 -7.53 18.16 -30.77
CA MET A 456 -8.80 17.42 -30.64
C MET A 456 -9.36 17.51 -29.20
N PRO A 457 -10.69 17.37 -29.01
CA PRO A 457 -11.43 17.73 -27.80
C PRO A 457 -11.38 16.66 -26.69
N ARG A 458 -10.18 16.15 -26.38
CA ARG A 458 -9.95 14.94 -25.56
C ARG A 458 -10.43 15.05 -24.10
N TRP A 459 -10.45 16.25 -23.55
CA TRP A 459 -10.66 16.43 -22.10
C TRP A 459 -11.90 17.23 -21.70
N ALA A 460 -12.66 17.75 -22.67
CA ALA A 460 -13.86 18.55 -22.40
C ALA A 460 -14.93 17.80 -21.57
N ALA A 461 -14.96 16.47 -21.64
CA ALA A 461 -15.86 15.67 -20.82
C ALA A 461 -15.38 15.50 -19.38
N LEU A 462 -14.07 15.47 -19.14
CA LEU A 462 -13.53 15.45 -17.79
C LEU A 462 -13.89 16.78 -17.10
N VAL A 463 -13.70 17.91 -17.79
CA VAL A 463 -14.20 19.22 -17.32
C VAL A 463 -15.70 19.15 -17.05
N SER A 464 -16.49 18.60 -17.96
CA SER A 464 -17.94 18.49 -17.76
C SER A 464 -18.30 17.64 -16.54
N LEU A 465 -17.61 16.52 -16.30
CA LEU A 465 -17.76 15.72 -15.09
C LEU A 465 -17.43 16.55 -13.84
N MET A 466 -16.30 17.26 -13.88
CA MET A 466 -15.78 18.13 -12.83
C MET A 466 -16.73 19.29 -12.49
N GLU A 467 -17.30 19.96 -13.48
CA GLU A 467 -18.28 21.04 -13.30
C GLU A 467 -19.52 20.59 -12.52
N HIS A 468 -19.89 19.31 -12.66
CA HIS A 468 -21.11 18.76 -12.08
C HIS A 468 -20.90 18.04 -10.74
N THR A 469 -19.66 17.83 -10.29
CA THR A 469 -19.33 17.27 -8.96
C THR A 469 -19.38 18.35 -7.88
N THR A 470 -20.53 19.00 -7.71
CA THR A 470 -20.65 20.23 -6.87
C THR A 470 -20.37 20.03 -5.37
N LYS A 471 -20.29 18.78 -4.89
CA LYS A 471 -19.98 18.41 -3.49
C LYS A 471 -18.54 17.94 -3.28
N LEU A 472 -17.69 18.06 -4.30
CA LEU A 472 -16.31 17.60 -4.26
C LEU A 472 -15.54 18.29 -3.12
N GLN A 473 -14.93 17.46 -2.28
CA GLN A 473 -14.05 17.83 -1.18
C GLN A 473 -12.61 17.40 -1.45
N HIS A 474 -12.43 16.28 -2.16
CA HIS A 474 -11.13 15.70 -2.47
C HIS A 474 -11.03 15.38 -3.96
N LEU A 475 -10.06 15.97 -4.64
CA LEU A 475 -9.72 15.66 -6.02
C LEU A 475 -8.31 15.06 -6.07
N CYS A 476 -8.18 13.84 -6.58
CA CYS A 476 -6.88 13.20 -6.83
C CYS A 476 -6.81 12.70 -8.28
N LEU A 477 -5.86 13.22 -9.06
CA LEU A 477 -5.66 12.88 -10.47
C LEU A 477 -4.17 12.58 -10.70
N ASP A 478 -3.85 11.34 -11.05
CA ASP A 478 -2.50 10.93 -11.47
C ASP A 478 -2.56 10.53 -12.94
N LEU A 479 -2.14 11.46 -13.81
CA LEU A 479 -2.31 11.40 -15.27
C LEU A 479 -1.15 10.63 -15.95
N PRO A 480 -1.27 10.24 -17.24
CA PRO A 480 -0.21 9.52 -17.96
C PRO A 480 1.15 10.24 -18.01
N ASP A 481 2.23 9.45 -18.02
CA ASP A 481 3.63 9.92 -18.04
C ASP A 481 4.13 10.31 -19.46
N TYR A 482 5.13 11.21 -19.51
CA TYR A 482 5.61 12.07 -20.63
C TYR A 482 6.19 11.38 -21.89
N THR A 483 5.58 10.34 -22.44
CA THR A 483 6.25 9.56 -23.51
C THR A 483 6.03 10.06 -24.94
N ASN A 484 4.90 10.72 -25.30
CA ASN A 484 4.53 10.92 -26.71
C ASN A 484 4.04 12.34 -27.14
N GLY A 485 4.34 13.41 -26.40
CA GLY A 485 4.24 14.78 -26.93
C GLY A 485 2.85 15.45 -27.00
N ASP A 486 1.76 14.77 -26.69
CA ASP A 486 0.42 15.36 -26.54
C ASP A 486 0.11 15.59 -25.05
N ASN A 487 0.41 16.78 -24.52
CA ASN A 487 0.27 17.10 -23.11
C ASN A 487 -1.15 17.51 -22.72
N VAL A 488 -1.60 17.09 -21.53
CA VAL A 488 -2.89 17.49 -20.93
C VAL A 488 -2.72 18.80 -20.18
N THR A 489 -3.51 19.83 -20.51
CA THR A 489 -3.43 21.10 -19.80
C THR A 489 -4.31 21.12 -18.55
N LEU A 490 -3.98 21.95 -17.56
CA LEU A 490 -4.78 22.10 -16.35
C LEU A 490 -6.21 22.56 -16.67
N GLN A 491 -6.35 23.49 -17.64
CA GLN A 491 -7.66 23.97 -18.09
C GLN A 491 -8.50 22.85 -18.72
N ASP A 492 -7.85 21.92 -19.40
CA ASP A 492 -8.50 20.73 -19.96
C ASP A 492 -9.01 19.77 -18.87
N ILE A 493 -8.52 19.86 -17.63
CA ILE A 493 -8.90 18.97 -16.54
C ILE A 493 -9.98 19.61 -15.65
N VAL A 494 -9.72 20.82 -15.17
CA VAL A 494 -10.56 21.48 -14.15
C VAL A 494 -11.36 22.64 -14.72
N GLY A 495 -10.95 23.19 -15.86
CA GLY A 495 -11.56 24.35 -16.51
C GLY A 495 -11.80 25.54 -15.58
N GLY A 496 -12.96 26.17 -15.78
CA GLY A 496 -13.46 27.29 -14.98
C GLY A 496 -14.10 26.89 -13.65
N THR A 497 -14.01 25.63 -13.22
CA THR A 497 -14.84 25.09 -12.14
C THR A 497 -14.45 25.65 -10.78
N THR A 498 -15.45 25.95 -9.94
CA THR A 498 -15.25 26.31 -8.53
C THR A 498 -16.06 25.37 -7.63
N TRP A 499 -15.35 24.55 -6.85
CA TRP A 499 -15.94 23.61 -5.89
C TRP A 499 -15.98 24.22 -4.51
N ARG A 500 -17.20 24.53 -4.04
CA ARG A 500 -17.43 25.21 -2.75
C ARG A 500 -16.89 24.47 -1.51
N TYR A 501 -16.58 23.19 -1.64
CA TYR A 501 -16.18 22.33 -0.53
C TYR A 501 -14.78 21.72 -0.71
N LEU A 502 -14.03 22.10 -1.76
CA LEU A 502 -12.74 21.49 -2.05
C LEU A 502 -11.72 21.84 -0.96
N THR A 503 -11.22 20.82 -0.28
CA THR A 503 -10.22 20.92 0.79
C THR A 503 -8.89 20.28 0.40
N HIS A 504 -8.91 19.24 -0.43
CA HIS A 504 -7.73 18.49 -0.85
C HIS A 504 -7.63 18.44 -2.37
N LEU A 505 -6.47 18.83 -2.88
CA LEU A 505 -6.13 18.80 -4.31
C LEU A 505 -4.80 18.04 -4.49
N ASP A 506 -4.82 16.91 -5.19
CA ASP A 506 -3.62 16.14 -5.56
C ASP A 506 -3.65 15.92 -7.08
N ILE A 507 -2.81 16.61 -7.84
CA ILE A 507 -2.78 16.46 -9.31
C ILE A 507 -1.35 16.21 -9.74
N ALA A 508 -1.16 15.20 -10.58
CA ALA A 508 0.14 14.83 -11.14
C ALA A 508 0.13 14.67 -12.67
N ASN A 509 1.29 14.94 -13.29
CA ASN A 509 1.60 14.73 -14.72
C ASN A 509 0.74 15.59 -15.67
N PHE A 510 0.85 16.92 -15.56
CA PHE A 510 0.08 17.86 -16.40
C PHE A 510 0.90 19.07 -16.83
N GLU A 511 0.38 19.79 -17.83
CA GLU A 511 0.84 21.11 -18.22
C GLU A 511 -0.04 22.22 -17.67
N ALA A 512 0.53 23.37 -17.34
CA ALA A 512 -0.26 24.54 -16.96
C ALA A 512 0.38 25.83 -17.43
N LYS A 513 -0.45 26.85 -17.68
CA LYS A 513 0.05 28.23 -17.62
C LYS A 513 0.10 28.65 -16.15
N PRO A 514 1.07 29.50 -15.76
CA PRO A 514 1.15 30.03 -14.40
C PRO A 514 -0.18 30.65 -13.94
N ASP A 515 -0.85 31.40 -14.82
CA ASP A 515 -2.13 32.03 -14.52
C ASP A 515 -3.26 31.02 -14.24
N ASP A 516 -3.28 29.90 -14.96
CA ASP A 516 -4.31 28.86 -14.79
C ASP A 516 -4.15 28.14 -13.45
N LEU A 517 -2.91 27.79 -13.08
CA LEU A 517 -2.59 27.17 -11.79
C LEU A 517 -2.90 28.15 -10.65
N THR A 518 -2.54 29.41 -10.81
CA THR A 518 -2.82 30.47 -9.84
C THR A 518 -4.31 30.67 -9.64
N ASP A 519 -5.07 30.80 -10.73
CA ASP A 519 -6.52 30.96 -10.69
C ASP A 519 -7.21 29.76 -10.01
N LEU A 520 -6.78 28.53 -10.31
CA LEU A 520 -7.29 27.34 -9.60
C LEU A 520 -7.06 27.44 -8.08
N LEU A 521 -5.85 27.72 -7.64
CA LEU A 521 -5.50 27.78 -6.22
C LEU A 521 -6.22 28.95 -5.51
N ILE A 522 -6.24 30.14 -6.13
CA ILE A 522 -6.81 31.34 -5.54
C ILE A 522 -8.34 31.28 -5.44
N ARG A 523 -9.03 30.72 -6.45
CA ARG A 523 -10.48 30.52 -6.39
C ARG A 523 -10.92 29.61 -5.24
N HIS A 524 -10.04 28.73 -4.78
CA HIS A 524 -10.29 27.79 -3.67
C HIS A 524 -9.52 28.14 -2.39
N ARG A 525 -8.93 29.35 -2.29
CA ARG A 525 -8.06 29.76 -1.18
C ARG A 525 -8.72 29.66 0.21
N ASP A 526 -10.04 29.84 0.27
CA ASP A 526 -10.80 29.88 1.52
C ASP A 526 -11.24 28.47 1.98
N THR A 527 -10.94 27.42 1.19
CA THR A 527 -11.35 26.04 1.48
C THR A 527 -10.19 25.05 1.45
N LEU A 528 -9.17 25.26 0.61
CA LEU A 528 -8.01 24.37 0.49
C LEU A 528 -7.21 24.31 1.79
N THR A 529 -7.00 23.08 2.28
CA THR A 529 -6.14 22.76 3.43
C THR A 529 -4.93 21.93 3.02
N CYS A 530 -5.03 21.17 1.93
CA CYS A 530 -3.96 20.33 1.41
C CYS A 530 -3.86 20.46 -0.11
N VAL A 531 -2.65 20.74 -0.61
CA VAL A 531 -2.33 20.75 -2.04
C VAL A 531 -1.10 19.88 -2.26
N LYS A 532 -1.16 18.98 -3.24
CA LYS A 532 -0.04 18.20 -3.72
C LYS A 532 0.04 18.30 -5.25
N LEU A 533 1.22 18.67 -5.73
CA LEU A 533 1.51 18.76 -7.14
C LEU A 533 2.62 17.75 -7.47
N GLY A 534 2.32 16.83 -8.37
CA GLY A 534 3.27 15.87 -8.93
C GLY A 534 3.58 16.23 -10.38
N THR A 535 4.82 16.07 -10.82
CA THR A 535 5.29 16.30 -12.20
C THR A 535 4.51 17.34 -13.03
N VAL A 536 5.00 18.58 -13.10
CA VAL A 536 4.26 19.67 -13.76
C VAL A 536 5.15 20.40 -14.75
N CYS A 537 4.63 20.66 -15.95
CA CYS A 537 5.33 21.44 -16.97
C CYS A 537 4.63 22.79 -17.18
N LEU A 538 5.33 23.89 -16.97
CA LEU A 538 4.81 25.22 -17.29
C LEU A 538 4.94 25.50 -18.78
N GLN A 539 3.83 25.86 -19.41
CA GLN A 539 3.80 26.19 -20.84
C GLN A 539 4.48 27.53 -21.14
N THR A 540 4.56 28.42 -20.15
CA THR A 540 5.14 29.76 -20.24
C THR A 540 5.70 30.21 -18.89
N GLY A 541 6.79 30.96 -18.89
CA GLY A 541 7.33 31.64 -17.70
C GLY A 541 8.09 30.70 -16.78
N THR A 542 8.45 31.16 -15.58
CA THR A 542 9.32 30.37 -14.67
C THR A 542 8.58 29.92 -13.40
N TRP A 543 9.04 28.80 -12.81
CA TRP A 543 8.48 28.31 -11.54
C TRP A 543 8.59 29.30 -10.38
N PRO A 544 9.71 30.03 -10.17
CA PRO A 544 9.80 31.05 -9.13
C PRO A 544 8.72 32.14 -9.25
N GLU A 545 8.51 32.68 -10.45
CA GLU A 545 7.46 33.68 -10.71
C GLU A 545 6.07 33.09 -10.49
N CYS A 546 5.87 31.83 -10.88
CA CYS A 546 4.62 31.11 -10.63
C CYS A 546 4.38 30.95 -9.12
N PHE A 547 5.37 30.58 -8.31
CA PHE A 547 5.21 30.47 -6.85
C PHE A 547 4.88 31.81 -6.20
N GLU A 548 5.54 32.90 -6.61
CA GLU A 548 5.28 34.25 -6.12
C GLU A 548 3.83 34.71 -6.36
N SER A 549 3.23 34.25 -7.46
CA SER A 549 1.87 34.65 -7.82
C SER A 549 0.78 34.20 -6.82
N PHE A 550 1.03 33.14 -6.02
CA PHE A 550 0.07 32.65 -5.01
C PHE A 550 0.63 32.50 -3.59
N ALA A 551 1.92 32.78 -3.38
CA ALA A 551 2.54 32.76 -2.06
C ALA A 551 1.84 33.70 -1.06
N GLY A 552 1.55 33.19 0.14
CA GLY A 552 0.85 33.92 1.22
C GLY A 552 -0.63 34.21 0.94
N LYS A 553 -1.20 33.73 -0.18
CA LYS A 553 -2.59 34.01 -0.56
C LYS A 553 -3.58 32.88 -0.24
N LEU A 554 -3.10 31.80 0.38
CA LEU A 554 -3.87 30.60 0.73
C LEU A 554 -4.04 30.48 2.26
N PRO A 555 -5.01 31.20 2.88
CA PRO A 555 -5.04 31.39 4.33
C PRO A 555 -5.33 30.13 5.17
N LYS A 556 -5.88 29.07 4.55
CA LYS A 556 -6.20 27.81 5.25
C LYS A 556 -5.26 26.66 4.90
N ILE A 557 -4.24 26.90 4.08
CA ILE A 557 -3.34 25.84 3.67
C ILE A 557 -2.49 25.36 4.87
N GLU A 558 -2.54 24.07 5.13
CA GLU A 558 -1.74 23.42 6.18
C GLU A 558 -0.59 22.61 5.55
N GLN A 559 -0.87 22.00 4.40
CA GLN A 559 0.05 21.14 3.66
C GLN A 559 0.14 21.58 2.20
N PHE A 560 1.37 21.78 1.73
CA PHE A 560 1.68 22.04 0.33
C PHE A 560 2.87 21.17 -0.07
N GLU A 561 2.62 20.20 -0.95
CA GLU A 561 3.57 19.15 -1.30
C GLU A 561 3.93 19.16 -2.79
N PHE A 562 5.20 18.89 -3.07
CA PHE A 562 5.77 18.81 -4.41
C PHE A 562 6.38 17.43 -4.61
N ARG A 563 6.17 16.82 -5.77
CA ARG A 563 6.76 15.52 -6.12
C ARG A 563 7.24 15.49 -7.56
N SER A 564 8.32 14.76 -7.82
CA SER A 564 8.84 14.53 -9.17
C SER A 564 9.40 15.81 -9.83
N ARG A 565 9.35 15.84 -11.17
CA ARG A 565 9.99 16.81 -12.08
C ARG A 565 9.09 18.00 -12.38
N PHE A 566 9.61 19.21 -12.22
CA PHE A 566 8.92 20.46 -12.56
C PHE A 566 9.73 21.19 -13.64
N SER A 567 9.21 21.28 -14.87
CA SER A 567 9.87 21.90 -16.03
C SER A 567 9.16 23.18 -16.46
N ASP A 568 9.82 24.01 -17.26
CA ASP A 568 9.23 25.19 -17.90
C ASP A 568 9.81 25.46 -19.29
N ASP A 569 9.13 26.31 -20.07
CA ASP A 569 9.45 26.63 -21.46
C ASP A 569 10.73 27.45 -21.64
N THR A 570 11.25 28.04 -20.56
CA THR A 570 12.36 28.99 -20.63
C THR A 570 13.73 28.32 -20.55
N ILE A 571 13.82 27.05 -20.12
CA ILE A 571 15.10 26.38 -19.83
C ILE A 571 15.16 24.95 -20.40
N GLY A 572 15.21 24.79 -21.73
CA GLY A 572 15.65 23.55 -22.41
C GLY A 572 15.25 22.21 -21.76
N GLU A 573 16.21 21.28 -21.59
CA GLU A 573 16.00 19.99 -20.88
C GLU A 573 16.06 20.12 -19.34
N SER A 574 15.95 21.32 -18.78
CA SER A 574 16.18 21.56 -17.37
C SER A 574 14.93 21.42 -16.51
N PHE A 575 15.09 21.03 -15.24
CA PHE A 575 13.96 20.84 -14.33
C PHE A 575 14.29 21.07 -12.85
N LEU A 576 13.26 21.37 -12.06
CA LEU A 576 13.28 21.32 -10.60
C LEU A 576 12.86 19.93 -10.12
N TRP A 577 13.67 19.31 -9.27
CA TRP A 577 13.38 18.01 -8.67
C TRP A 577 12.94 18.14 -7.22
N PHE A 578 11.76 17.62 -6.90
CA PHE A 578 11.17 17.70 -5.55
C PHE A 578 11.08 16.35 -4.81
N GLY A 579 11.75 15.32 -5.31
CA GLY A 579 11.79 14.00 -4.69
C GLY A 579 10.93 12.96 -5.42
N TRP A 580 11.01 11.72 -4.98
CA TRP A 580 10.34 10.61 -5.66
C TRP A 580 8.82 10.64 -5.41
N PRO A 581 7.98 10.20 -6.37
CA PRO A 581 6.52 10.25 -6.25
C PRO A 581 5.93 9.60 -4.98
N HIS A 582 6.61 8.58 -4.44
CA HIS A 582 6.15 7.80 -3.29
C HIS A 582 6.62 8.34 -1.92
N GLU A 583 7.43 9.40 -1.90
CA GLU A 583 7.89 10.01 -0.66
C GLU A 583 6.75 10.73 0.06
N LYS A 584 6.70 10.61 1.39
CA LYS A 584 5.62 11.18 2.21
C LYS A 584 5.81 12.66 2.54
N GLN A 585 6.98 13.22 2.23
CA GLN A 585 7.32 14.60 2.56
C GLN A 585 8.11 15.21 1.41
N ASN A 586 8.12 16.55 1.34
CA ASN A 586 8.98 17.27 0.42
C ASN A 586 10.46 16.99 0.73
N ASN A 587 11.31 16.98 -0.30
CA ASN A 587 12.75 17.10 -0.08
C ASN A 587 13.10 18.48 0.52
N ALA A 588 14.34 18.69 0.95
CA ALA A 588 14.78 19.92 1.61
C ALA A 588 14.37 21.20 0.84
N ARG A 589 14.56 21.16 -0.49
CA ARG A 589 14.16 22.25 -1.39
C ARG A 589 12.65 22.46 -1.42
N GLY A 590 11.86 21.39 -1.56
CA GLY A 590 10.40 21.49 -1.54
C GLY A 590 9.87 21.99 -0.20
N GLU A 591 10.56 21.73 0.91
CA GLU A 591 10.21 22.27 2.22
C GLU A 591 10.47 23.78 2.31
N GLU A 592 11.54 24.28 1.70
CA GLU A 592 11.80 25.73 1.60
C GLU A 592 10.72 26.44 0.77
N VAL A 593 10.39 25.91 -0.41
CA VAL A 593 9.33 26.44 -1.28
C VAL A 593 7.96 26.35 -0.60
N ARG A 594 7.67 25.23 0.08
CA ARG A 594 6.45 25.06 0.88
C ARG A 594 6.33 26.17 1.93
N LYS A 595 7.38 26.41 2.73
CA LYS A 595 7.36 27.46 3.75
C LYS A 595 7.05 28.82 3.13
N PHE A 596 7.75 29.16 2.04
CA PHE A 596 7.51 30.40 1.30
C PHE A 596 6.05 30.54 0.82
N ILE A 597 5.46 29.49 0.25
CA ILE A 597 4.06 29.52 -0.20
C ILE A 597 3.09 29.72 0.96
N ILE A 598 3.32 29.06 2.09
CA ILE A 598 2.43 29.15 3.27
C ILE A 598 2.56 30.52 3.95
N THR A 599 3.77 30.99 4.21
CA THR A 599 4.00 32.23 4.97
C THR A 599 3.86 33.49 4.12
N GLY A 600 4.09 33.37 2.81
CA GLY A 600 4.36 34.51 1.94
C GLY A 600 5.78 35.06 2.14
N GLY A 601 6.22 35.88 1.18
CA GLY A 601 7.52 36.56 1.15
C GLY A 601 7.62 37.46 -0.09
N GLU A 602 8.62 38.36 -0.14
CA GLU A 602 8.81 39.26 -1.28
C GLU A 602 9.50 38.59 -2.49
N GLU A 603 10.34 37.58 -2.26
CA GLU A 603 11.05 36.84 -3.31
C GLU A 603 11.01 35.32 -3.03
N CYS A 604 10.84 34.52 -4.08
CA CYS A 604 10.94 33.06 -4.01
C CYS A 604 12.36 32.62 -3.60
N PRO A 605 12.53 31.59 -2.74
CA PRO A 605 13.84 31.01 -2.44
C PRO A 605 14.62 30.67 -3.72
N THR A 606 15.94 30.86 -3.72
CA THR A 606 16.77 30.59 -4.91
C THR A 606 16.76 29.09 -5.27
N ILE A 607 16.13 28.73 -6.38
CA ILE A 607 16.02 27.34 -6.85
C ILE A 607 16.91 27.12 -8.08
N ARG A 608 17.70 26.04 -8.10
CA ARG A 608 18.57 25.67 -9.24
C ARG A 608 17.95 24.55 -10.06
N TYR A 609 17.85 24.73 -11.37
CA TYR A 609 17.43 23.68 -12.30
C TYR A 609 18.55 22.65 -12.52
N GLN A 610 18.16 21.40 -12.76
CA GLN A 610 19.00 20.25 -13.11
C GLN A 610 18.89 19.98 -14.61
N HIS A 611 19.91 19.42 -15.29
CA HIS A 611 19.90 19.07 -16.73
C HIS A 611 19.97 17.54 -16.94
N GLU A 612 19.45 17.02 -18.06
CA GLU A 612 19.43 15.57 -18.37
C GLU A 612 20.76 14.97 -18.89
N GLU A 613 21.80 15.76 -19.17
CA GLU A 613 23.11 15.22 -19.61
C GLU A 613 24.10 14.96 -18.45
N GLY A 614 24.39 13.68 -18.21
CA GLY A 614 25.73 13.23 -17.83
C GLY A 614 26.20 13.35 -16.37
N GLU A 615 25.42 13.91 -15.45
CA GLU A 615 25.74 13.80 -14.02
C GLU A 615 25.15 12.50 -13.47
N SER A 616 26.01 11.47 -13.44
CA SER A 616 26.00 10.47 -12.37
C SER A 616 25.68 11.22 -11.07
N THR A 617 24.52 10.96 -10.47
CA THR A 617 24.14 11.49 -9.16
C THR A 617 25.01 10.85 -8.08
N SER A 618 26.30 11.18 -8.11
CA SER A 618 27.18 11.04 -6.97
C SER A 618 26.87 12.18 -6.00
N GLU A 619 25.81 12.00 -5.23
CA GLU A 619 25.87 12.31 -3.79
C GLU A 619 26.49 11.14 -3.02
N HIS A 620 27.28 10.29 -3.68
CA HIS A 620 28.40 9.65 -3.04
C HIS A 620 29.48 10.70 -2.80
N ARG A 621 29.54 11.22 -1.56
CA ARG A 621 30.82 11.67 -1.02
C ARG A 621 31.77 10.48 -1.05
N SER A 622 32.58 10.43 -2.10
CA SER A 622 33.87 9.75 -2.10
C SER A 622 34.74 10.45 -1.07
N GLU A 623 34.69 10.00 0.18
CA GLU A 623 35.84 10.17 1.06
C GLU A 623 36.88 9.15 0.58
N GLY A 624 37.89 9.68 -0.13
CA GLY A 624 39.04 8.91 -0.56
C GLY A 624 39.77 8.34 0.65
N ASN A 625 39.97 7.02 0.62
CA ASN A 625 41.06 6.37 1.32
C ASN A 625 42.29 6.44 0.41
N ASP A 626 43.17 7.38 0.68
CA ASP A 626 44.63 7.19 0.59
C ASP A 626 45.07 7.18 2.07
N GLU A 627 45.88 6.28 2.62
CA GLU A 627 46.99 5.47 2.12
C GLU A 627 47.03 4.20 2.98
N ASP A 628 47.48 3.07 2.42
CA ASP A 628 48.64 2.37 2.96
C ASP A 628 49.01 1.25 1.99
N GLY A 629 50.12 1.48 1.30
CA GLY A 629 50.79 0.47 0.51
C GLY A 629 51.31 -0.64 1.39
N ASN A 630 51.24 -1.86 0.87
CA ASN A 630 52.42 -2.70 0.87
C ASN A 630 52.37 -3.59 -0.36
N ASP A 631 53.27 -3.28 -1.29
CA ASP A 631 53.86 -4.25 -2.19
C ASP A 631 54.38 -5.42 -1.35
N ASP A 632 53.83 -6.62 -1.57
CA ASP A 632 54.66 -7.82 -1.50
C ASP A 632 54.47 -8.59 -2.81
N ARG A 633 55.63 -8.75 -3.43
CA ARG A 633 55.89 -9.34 -4.73
C ARG A 633 55.51 -10.82 -4.74
N GLU A 634 55.10 -11.27 -5.92
CA GLU A 634 55.60 -12.45 -6.66
C GLU A 634 54.46 -13.23 -7.29
N GLY A 635 54.51 -13.35 -8.63
CA GLY A 635 53.82 -14.41 -9.36
C GLY A 635 53.17 -13.99 -10.67
N ASP A 636 53.96 -13.47 -11.62
CA ASP A 636 53.66 -13.70 -13.04
C ASP A 636 54.64 -14.77 -13.55
N GLU A 637 54.07 -15.81 -14.14
CA GLU A 637 54.42 -16.41 -15.44
C GLU A 637 54.12 -17.91 -15.45
N ASP A 638 53.02 -18.21 -16.14
CA ASP A 638 52.88 -19.15 -17.25
C ASP A 638 53.23 -20.65 -17.13
N ASP A 639 52.32 -21.40 -17.76
CA ASP A 639 52.50 -22.65 -18.50
C ASP A 639 53.04 -23.89 -17.77
N ASP A 640 52.20 -24.93 -17.69
CA ASP A 640 52.35 -26.09 -18.59
C ASP A 640 51.39 -27.26 -18.22
N GLU A 641 50.90 -27.90 -19.28
CA GLU A 641 50.51 -29.30 -19.47
C GLU A 641 50.24 -30.22 -18.26
N ALA A 642 49.00 -30.77 -18.19
CA ALA A 642 48.68 -32.21 -18.28
C ALA A 642 47.27 -32.55 -17.72
#